data_AF-A0A0N8K9P1-F1
#
_entry.id   AF-A0A0N8K9P1-F1
#
_cell.length_a   1.000
_cell.length_b   1.000
_cell.length_c   1.000
_cell.angle_alpha   90.00
_cell.angle_beta   90.00
_cell.angle_gamma   90.00
#
_symmetry.space_group_name_H-M   'P 1'
#
loop_
_entity.id
_entity.type
_entity.pdbx_description
1 polymer ?
#
loop_
_entity_poly.entity_id
_entity_poly.type
_entity_poly.pdbx_seq_one_letter_code
_entity_poly.pdbx_strand_id
1 'polypeptide(L)'
;MFKKTLISLAVASSLGLTGCFDSAGSGSQNANPEPKVNNPDIDGKTWPVFNPITSEVPIPSDLNFDQEAQDGSFGIDGDETNPVIGALNKLSGASTVAPAVVRMSGDIDIDSVDSRAFIPNPAFDPEADPQTELPVIPNPNQNVFLIELAYASGEPVRALSAGEPPTIPLAVTFQLAAGQDPLGTGEDLQGRNREQAIGYLMELAESPAYDHDVVELNGDSAIRVRPNTPLNPLSRYVVVVTDGIEDVNGDAIVGSPSYQNLGEEDEPLGNNALAPVKTLITGFWENISTNYFALNNSSREGAGLAALGKDNIALSYSFTTSEDKKVLSHIANPANWISDQLERQVKVGAAGLRAAAATVFEAQASGEPSGLDPERFGLPETATDEQVQAAVVAALGKDPENDVVEPSDFLRPGNDDPTSFGFGDTSYFVQVATSGFTPSEVLGSDFGDCDALDGKQKFDCVGATAEAGFGIAGIEFPIPEARDFGIDSTNDALSVSAVLSSLDVEAGDIDVHQGFIELPQYISVPDANQTGPTSSIRTQSWQPDSGLAAILGDQLDATIPQEDSDVSSVLNYNFPFPTLQDDVRVPMLVITPNGENPADDSGTPLIPVIFQHGITTDRSAALAFGTQLVASAEEAGLSLAVFAIDQPLHGVSPFTLEDQESLALTLLVQGGVVDQPELDDEGNPIVTPETQATIDTVIAGEFPAQILTAIALGLEPLDASPDTPCEDARFDGMPDGAGGTVSGERSFDEAVGNVLAGQCDDVIVGAGEDPVNAPALGLAFSLDTTVANAGSTIPGLEPANTATGYVEGEINERHYGYTADPDNNPMAMDFEEGVGSSGSLFINLTNFLNSRDILRQGSIDLMNLAATINGMDGVTGNGVNFVGHSLGTLNGGAFVGAATASGNEDLLVASSHLLTPVAGTTRLLENSPSFAPTILGGLQVAAGLSQGDADLETFLNVNQATLDAVDPINFANELAVSNTVLAQVEGDRTTPNAADTRYGEDKGPLDITFPNGLRVQSPAAPLSGSEALALIMGAKATEEPLDTPMITRYETGVHGTPVLPQEEIAEPGDVLKDRTIAAGGEVIVSTEDAQTTFGTMIEQTIQLIGTTIPD
;
A
#
# COMPACT_ATOMS: atom_id res chain seq x y z
N MET A 1 2.29 1.05 40.17
CA MET A 1 1.12 1.93 40.36
C MET A 1 0.58 2.29 38.97
N PHE A 2 0.30 1.26 38.13
CA PHE A 2 0.09 1.38 36.68
C PHE A 2 -1.39 1.57 36.30
N LYS A 3 -2.24 1.97 37.25
CA LYS A 3 -3.69 2.06 37.01
C LYS A 3 -3.99 3.36 36.26
N LYS A 4 -4.52 3.21 35.04
CA LYS A 4 -5.20 4.26 34.24
C LYS A 4 -4.30 5.38 33.70
N THR A 5 -3.48 5.08 32.68
CA THR A 5 -2.62 6.08 31.99
C THR A 5 -2.92 6.17 30.49
N LEU A 6 -4.18 6.41 30.16
CA LEU A 6 -4.60 6.84 28.81
C LEU A 6 -5.41 8.11 28.97
N ILE A 7 -4.72 9.26 28.96
CA ILE A 7 -5.34 10.57 29.12
C ILE A 7 -4.81 11.52 28.03
N SER A 8 -5.71 11.70 27.06
CA SER A 8 -6.15 12.92 26.40
C SER A 8 -5.15 13.89 25.76
N LEU A 9 -5.22 13.94 24.43
CA LEU A 9 -4.91 15.12 23.65
C LEU A 9 -6.15 16.04 23.64
N ALA A 10 -6.25 16.97 24.59
CA ALA A 10 -7.28 18.01 24.53
C ALA A 10 -6.85 19.15 23.59
N VAL A 11 -7.02 18.96 22.28
CA VAL A 11 -6.88 20.03 21.27
C VAL A 11 -8.26 20.30 20.70
N ALA A 12 -8.81 21.51 20.90
CA ALA A 12 -10.16 21.92 20.47
C ALA A 12 -10.56 21.41 19.05
N SER A 13 -11.32 20.32 18.96
CA SER A 13 -11.87 19.74 17.74
C SER A 13 -13.40 19.81 17.84
N SER A 14 -13.94 20.85 17.20
CA SER A 14 -15.35 20.97 16.81
C SER A 14 -15.41 21.60 15.41
N LEU A 15 -14.37 21.29 14.63
CA LEU A 15 -14.14 21.89 13.32
C LEU A 15 -14.90 21.07 12.28
N GLY A 16 -16.14 21.45 12.01
CA GLY A 16 -16.89 20.92 10.86
C GLY A 16 -16.36 21.52 9.57
N LEU A 17 -15.94 20.68 8.62
CA LEU A 17 -15.37 21.13 7.34
C LEU A 17 -16.42 21.82 6.44
N THR A 18 -16.80 23.05 6.77
CA THR A 18 -17.72 23.86 5.97
C THR A 18 -16.94 24.61 4.90
N GLY A 19 -16.71 23.97 3.75
CA GLY A 19 -16.10 24.65 2.60
C GLY A 19 -15.34 23.78 1.61
N CYS A 20 -14.91 22.57 2.01
CA CYS A 20 -14.20 21.65 1.11
C CYS A 20 -15.10 20.58 0.45
N PHE A 21 -16.33 20.39 0.93
CA PHE A 21 -17.11 19.19 0.55
C PHE A 21 -18.63 19.38 0.41
N ASP A 22 -19.13 20.62 0.48
CA ASP A 22 -20.53 20.89 0.14
C ASP A 22 -20.70 20.75 -1.38
N SER A 23 -21.36 19.66 -1.79
CA SER A 23 -21.67 19.31 -3.18
C SER A 23 -21.98 20.54 -4.05
N ALA A 24 -21.29 20.65 -5.18
CA ALA A 24 -21.47 21.70 -6.18
C ALA A 24 -22.96 22.00 -6.43
N GLY A 25 -23.43 23.15 -5.93
CA GLY A 25 -24.87 23.36 -5.84
C GLY A 25 -25.38 24.72 -5.39
N SER A 26 -24.57 25.78 -5.31
CA SER A 26 -25.08 27.14 -5.53
C SER A 26 -23.93 28.12 -5.71
N GLY A 27 -23.90 28.80 -6.85
CA GLY A 27 -23.13 30.02 -6.95
C GLY A 27 -23.51 30.94 -5.78
N SER A 28 -22.53 31.58 -5.18
CA SER A 28 -22.68 32.56 -4.09
C SER A 28 -23.39 33.82 -4.58
N GLN A 29 -24.60 33.69 -5.11
CA GLN A 29 -25.56 34.78 -5.25
C GLN A 29 -26.32 34.93 -3.93
N ASN A 30 -25.61 35.32 -2.88
CA ASN A 30 -26.13 36.13 -1.80
C ASN A 30 -24.97 36.76 -1.02
N ALA A 31 -24.12 37.51 -1.74
CA ALA A 31 -23.31 38.56 -1.15
C ALA A 31 -24.24 39.61 -0.53
N ASN A 32 -24.62 39.40 0.73
CA ASN A 32 -25.08 40.50 1.57
C ASN A 32 -23.90 41.49 1.64
N PRO A 33 -24.12 42.82 1.51
CA PRO A 33 -23.01 43.75 1.38
C PRO A 33 -22.14 43.69 2.64
N GLU A 34 -20.94 43.14 2.50
CA GLU A 34 -19.92 43.19 3.54
C GLU A 34 -19.63 44.66 3.86
N PRO A 35 -19.66 45.06 5.15
CA PRO A 35 -19.10 46.33 5.56
C PRO A 35 -17.64 46.35 5.13
N LYS A 36 -17.28 47.19 4.15
CA LYS A 36 -15.88 47.45 3.78
C LYS A 36 -15.19 48.15 4.94
N VAL A 37 -14.66 47.37 5.87
CA VAL A 37 -13.64 47.84 6.81
C VAL A 37 -12.34 47.78 6.02
N ASN A 38 -11.87 48.93 5.53
CA ASN A 38 -10.53 48.98 4.97
C ASN A 38 -9.54 48.72 6.12
N ASN A 39 -8.87 47.58 6.08
CA ASN A 39 -7.74 47.31 6.96
C ASN A 39 -6.46 47.41 6.12
N PRO A 40 -5.66 48.49 6.24
CA PRO A 40 -4.44 48.65 5.46
C PRO A 40 -3.39 47.54 5.69
N ASP A 41 -3.53 46.75 6.76
CA ASP A 41 -2.64 45.63 7.08
C ASP A 41 -2.98 44.34 6.28
N ILE A 42 -4.13 44.29 5.59
CA ILE A 42 -4.63 43.10 4.87
C ILE A 42 -5.14 43.45 3.47
N ASP A 43 -5.66 44.67 3.27
CA ASP A 43 -6.20 45.13 1.99
C ASP A 43 -5.14 45.04 0.87
N GLY A 44 -5.32 44.09 -0.06
CA GLY A 44 -4.43 43.89 -1.21
C GLY A 44 -3.17 43.08 -0.91
N LYS A 45 -3.13 42.34 0.20
CA LYS A 45 -2.07 41.39 0.54
C LYS A 45 -2.50 39.95 0.28
N THR A 46 -1.52 39.05 0.15
CA THR A 46 -1.70 37.60 0.05
C THR A 46 -1.31 36.94 1.38
N TRP A 47 -2.04 35.92 1.82
CA TRP A 47 -1.76 35.17 3.06
C TRP A 47 -2.09 33.68 2.96
N PRO A 48 -1.46 32.81 3.77
CA PRO A 48 -1.87 31.42 3.91
C PRO A 48 -3.27 31.32 4.53
N VAL A 49 -4.14 30.48 3.96
CA VAL A 49 -5.50 30.26 4.46
C VAL A 49 -5.45 29.50 5.78
N PHE A 50 -5.90 30.18 6.84
CA PHE A 50 -6.04 29.59 8.18
C PHE A 50 -7.14 30.33 8.95
N ASN A 51 -8.22 29.64 9.27
CA ASN A 51 -9.30 30.13 10.10
C ASN A 51 -10.03 28.96 10.79
N PRO A 52 -9.67 28.64 12.05
CA PRO A 52 -10.33 27.56 12.79
C PRO A 52 -11.81 27.85 13.08
N ILE A 53 -12.29 29.09 13.06
CA ILE A 53 -13.72 29.35 13.31
C ILE A 53 -14.60 28.85 12.15
N THR A 54 -14.11 28.97 10.91
CA THR A 54 -14.77 28.49 9.70
C THR A 54 -14.27 27.11 9.26
N SER A 55 -13.40 26.50 10.08
CA SER A 55 -12.76 25.21 9.79
C SER A 55 -11.95 25.21 8.49
N GLU A 56 -11.45 26.37 8.08
CA GLU A 56 -10.49 26.52 7.00
C GLU A 56 -9.08 26.35 7.56
N VAL A 57 -8.72 25.12 7.91
CA VAL A 57 -7.38 24.73 8.37
C VAL A 57 -6.74 23.79 7.36
N PRO A 58 -5.39 23.75 7.26
CA PRO A 58 -4.71 22.74 6.45
C PRO A 58 -5.13 21.33 6.85
N ILE A 59 -5.29 20.44 5.87
CA ILE A 59 -5.57 19.01 6.08
C ILE A 59 -4.39 18.22 5.52
N PRO A 60 -3.79 17.31 6.31
CA PRO A 60 -4.13 16.97 7.70
C PRO A 60 -3.60 17.99 8.72
N SER A 61 -4.23 18.06 9.90
CA SER A 61 -3.76 18.86 11.05
C SER A 61 -4.05 18.13 12.36
N ASP A 62 -3.16 18.30 13.36
CA ASP A 62 -3.37 17.80 14.72
C ASP A 62 -4.59 18.47 15.40
N LEU A 63 -5.12 19.57 14.84
CA LEU A 63 -6.39 20.17 15.28
C LEU A 63 -7.60 19.27 15.00
N ASN A 64 -7.46 18.26 14.14
CA ASN A 64 -8.52 17.33 13.77
C ASN A 64 -8.56 16.08 14.64
N PHE A 65 -7.66 15.91 15.62
CA PHE A 65 -7.68 14.73 16.49
C PHE A 65 -8.95 14.65 17.35
N ASP A 66 -9.44 13.43 17.52
CA ASP A 66 -10.61 13.09 18.32
C ASP A 66 -10.30 13.25 19.81
N GLN A 67 -11.11 14.05 20.49
CA GLN A 67 -10.97 14.33 21.92
C GLN A 67 -11.63 13.31 22.83
N GLU A 68 -12.55 12.50 22.33
CA GLU A 68 -13.21 11.45 23.09
C GLU A 68 -12.36 10.17 23.01
N ALA A 69 -11.95 9.77 21.82
CA ALA A 69 -11.12 8.56 21.60
C ALA A 69 -9.69 8.71 22.11
N GLN A 70 -9.04 9.86 21.84
CA GLN A 70 -7.70 10.20 22.30
C GLN A 70 -6.60 9.17 21.94
N ASP A 71 -6.82 8.39 20.89
CA ASP A 71 -5.90 7.36 20.39
C ASP A 71 -5.15 7.80 19.12
N GLY A 72 -5.21 9.09 18.80
CA GLY A 72 -4.63 9.64 17.56
C GLY A 72 -5.55 9.49 16.35
N SER A 73 -6.77 8.96 16.49
CA SER A 73 -7.79 9.07 15.44
C SER A 73 -8.24 10.52 15.23
N PHE A 74 -8.66 10.84 14.01
CA PHE A 74 -9.34 12.13 13.75
C PHE A 74 -10.82 12.05 14.10
N GLY A 75 -11.37 13.17 14.58
CA GLY A 75 -12.79 13.38 14.83
C GLY A 75 -13.24 14.68 14.17
N ILE A 76 -13.90 14.56 13.01
CA ILE A 76 -14.32 15.67 12.16
C ILE A 76 -15.83 15.63 12.00
N ASP A 77 -16.48 16.77 12.27
CA ASP A 77 -17.92 16.93 12.03
C ASP A 77 -18.21 17.02 10.52
N GLY A 78 -19.19 16.26 10.04
CA GLY A 78 -19.62 16.33 8.64
C GLY A 78 -20.53 15.18 8.22
N ASP A 79 -20.89 15.18 6.93
CA ASP A 79 -21.62 14.05 6.32
C ASP A 79 -20.63 12.93 5.98
N GLU A 80 -20.65 11.85 6.75
CA GLU A 80 -19.78 10.69 6.56
C GLU A 80 -20.07 9.90 5.27
N THR A 81 -21.15 10.21 4.54
CA THR A 81 -21.33 9.69 3.17
C THR A 81 -20.39 10.35 2.16
N ASN A 82 -19.76 11.47 2.52
CA ASN A 82 -18.64 12.02 1.78
C ASN A 82 -17.39 11.13 2.01
N PRO A 83 -16.76 10.61 0.95
CA PRO A 83 -15.63 9.68 1.08
C PRO A 83 -14.43 10.27 1.82
N VAL A 84 -14.21 11.59 1.74
CA VAL A 84 -13.08 12.25 2.42
C VAL A 84 -13.35 12.38 3.90
N ILE A 85 -14.53 12.86 4.30
CA ILE A 85 -14.91 13.01 5.71
C ILE A 85 -14.99 11.63 6.38
N GLY A 86 -15.70 10.68 5.76
CA GLY A 86 -15.81 9.32 6.27
C GLY A 86 -14.45 8.63 6.41
N ALA A 87 -13.51 8.86 5.49
CA ALA A 87 -12.15 8.33 5.60
C ALA A 87 -11.35 9.02 6.71
N LEU A 88 -11.34 10.35 6.79
CA LEU A 88 -10.61 11.09 7.82
C LEU A 88 -10.99 10.60 9.23
N ASN A 89 -12.28 10.45 9.52
CA ASN A 89 -12.79 9.91 10.80
C ASN A 89 -12.37 8.47 11.11
N LYS A 90 -11.64 7.82 10.20
CA LYS A 90 -11.20 6.42 10.27
C LYS A 90 -9.70 6.27 9.99
N LEU A 91 -8.95 7.38 10.07
CA LEU A 91 -7.49 7.43 10.07
C LEU A 91 -6.97 7.76 11.46
N SER A 92 -5.79 7.22 11.79
CA SER A 92 -5.06 7.46 13.05
C SER A 92 -3.88 8.44 12.91
N GLY A 93 -3.94 9.31 11.90
CA GLY A 93 -2.91 10.29 11.59
C GLY A 93 -2.83 10.64 10.11
N ALA A 94 -1.87 11.51 9.80
CA ALA A 94 -1.52 11.91 8.45
C ALA A 94 -0.82 10.80 7.66
N SER A 95 -0.86 10.93 6.33
CA SER A 95 -0.07 10.10 5.43
C SER A 95 1.43 10.32 5.65
N THR A 96 2.21 9.25 5.44
CA THR A 96 3.67 9.33 5.38
C THR A 96 4.18 9.77 4.00
N VAL A 97 3.35 9.75 2.96
CA VAL A 97 3.78 10.03 1.58
C VAL A 97 3.01 11.16 0.90
N ALA A 98 1.78 11.46 1.35
CA ALA A 98 1.02 12.58 0.80
C ALA A 98 1.62 13.93 1.25
N PRO A 99 1.61 14.95 0.39
CA PRO A 99 2.15 16.25 0.74
C PRO A 99 1.27 17.01 1.70
N ALA A 100 1.90 17.84 2.54
CA ALA A 100 1.18 18.87 3.28
C ALA A 100 0.88 20.05 2.34
N VAL A 101 -0.37 20.53 2.31
CA VAL A 101 -0.81 21.57 1.37
C VAL A 101 -1.20 22.84 2.11
N VAL A 102 -0.57 23.96 1.74
CA VAL A 102 -0.88 25.29 2.27
C VAL A 102 -1.51 26.13 1.16
N ARG A 103 -2.83 26.34 1.24
CA ARG A 103 -3.56 27.22 0.30
C ARG A 103 -3.28 28.68 0.60
N MET A 104 -3.23 29.52 -0.43
CA MET A 104 -3.07 30.96 -0.33
C MET A 104 -4.38 31.69 -0.66
N SER A 105 -4.51 32.93 -0.21
CA SER A 105 -5.65 33.81 -0.54
C SER A 105 -5.51 34.56 -1.87
N GLY A 106 -4.44 34.27 -2.62
CA GLY A 106 -4.05 34.94 -3.85
C GLY A 106 -2.75 34.34 -4.41
N ASP A 107 -2.32 34.83 -5.57
CA ASP A 107 -1.14 34.31 -6.25
C ASP A 107 0.19 34.72 -5.60
N ILE A 108 1.14 33.79 -5.57
CA ILE A 108 2.51 34.01 -5.09
C ILE A 108 3.54 33.94 -6.22
N ASP A 109 4.67 34.62 -6.04
CA ASP A 109 5.82 34.44 -6.91
C ASP A 109 6.53 33.12 -6.58
N ILE A 110 6.43 32.16 -7.49
CA ILE A 110 7.06 30.84 -7.35
C ILE A 110 8.58 30.92 -7.15
N ASP A 111 9.25 31.92 -7.75
CA ASP A 111 10.70 32.08 -7.63
C ASP A 111 11.12 32.57 -6.23
N SER A 112 10.16 33.06 -5.43
CA SER A 112 10.40 33.49 -4.05
C SER A 112 10.36 32.32 -3.05
N VAL A 113 9.86 31.13 -3.43
CA VAL A 113 9.68 30.00 -2.51
C VAL A 113 10.95 29.14 -2.44
N ASP A 114 11.44 28.83 -1.23
CA ASP A 114 12.59 27.93 -1.02
C ASP A 114 12.39 27.07 0.23
N SER A 115 12.33 25.75 0.01
CA SER A 115 12.15 24.74 1.05
C SER A 115 13.44 24.03 1.45
N ARG A 116 14.56 24.28 0.76
CA ARG A 116 15.81 23.54 1.00
C ARG A 116 16.36 23.88 2.37
N ALA A 117 16.55 22.88 3.21
CA ALA A 117 17.09 23.06 4.56
C ALA A 117 18.57 23.42 4.57
N PHE A 118 19.36 22.85 3.65
CA PHE A 118 20.80 23.02 3.54
C PHE A 118 21.21 23.33 2.11
N ILE A 119 22.31 24.06 1.96
CA ILE A 119 22.95 24.34 0.67
C ILE A 119 24.47 24.15 0.78
N PRO A 120 25.17 23.87 -0.34
CA PRO A 120 26.62 23.89 -0.35
C PRO A 120 27.16 25.22 0.17
N ASN A 121 28.16 25.18 1.05
CA ASN A 121 28.74 26.39 1.61
C ASN A 121 29.52 27.15 0.53
N PRO A 122 29.06 28.35 0.10
CA PRO A 122 29.71 29.09 -0.98
C PRO A 122 31.09 29.65 -0.58
N ALA A 123 31.40 29.68 0.72
CA ALA A 123 32.69 30.11 1.24
C ALA A 123 33.71 28.97 1.43
N PHE A 124 33.28 27.71 1.28
CA PHE A 124 34.12 26.54 1.55
C PHE A 124 35.34 26.47 0.62
N ASP A 125 36.53 26.37 1.20
CA ASP A 125 37.75 26.02 0.47
C ASP A 125 37.81 24.50 0.26
N PRO A 126 37.80 23.98 -1.00
CA PRO A 126 37.90 22.55 -1.27
C PRO A 126 39.18 21.87 -0.74
N GLU A 127 40.21 22.65 -0.38
CA GLU A 127 41.44 22.15 0.25
C GLU A 127 41.36 22.14 1.80
N ALA A 128 40.32 22.71 2.40
CA ALA A 128 40.14 22.74 3.86
C ALA A 128 39.67 21.39 4.43
N ASP A 129 39.94 21.18 5.72
CA ASP A 129 39.41 20.04 6.46
C ASP A 129 37.91 20.27 6.74
N PRO A 130 37.00 19.41 6.24
CA PRO A 130 35.54 19.54 6.44
C PRO A 130 35.10 19.60 7.90
N GLN A 131 35.92 19.14 8.85
CA GLN A 131 35.63 19.22 10.28
C GLN A 131 36.02 20.58 10.90
N THR A 132 36.81 21.38 10.20
CA THR A 132 37.22 22.74 10.62
C THR A 132 36.45 23.83 9.90
N GLU A 133 36.04 23.57 8.66
CA GLU A 133 35.20 24.43 7.85
C GLU A 133 34.13 23.55 7.21
N LEU A 134 32.86 23.79 7.52
CA LEU A 134 31.80 22.94 7.02
C LEU A 134 31.59 23.15 5.52
N PRO A 135 31.53 22.09 4.69
CA PRO A 135 31.23 22.18 3.26
C PRO A 135 29.76 22.49 2.97
N VAL A 136 28.91 22.53 4.00
CA VAL A 136 27.46 22.71 3.93
C VAL A 136 27.02 23.67 5.03
N ILE A 137 26.02 24.51 4.73
CA ILE A 137 25.43 25.44 5.69
C ILE A 137 23.90 25.35 5.65
N PRO A 138 23.20 25.68 6.75
CA PRO A 138 21.76 25.89 6.72
C PRO A 138 21.41 26.95 5.67
N ASN A 139 20.38 26.71 4.86
CA ASN A 139 19.99 27.64 3.81
C ASN A 139 19.52 28.96 4.43
N PRO A 140 20.22 30.09 4.20
CA PRO A 140 19.81 31.36 4.78
C PRO A 140 18.51 31.90 4.18
N ASN A 141 18.08 31.42 3.00
CA ASN A 141 16.88 31.90 2.29
C ASN A 141 15.65 31.00 2.46
N GLN A 142 15.75 29.90 3.23
CA GLN A 142 14.61 29.00 3.45
C GLN A 142 13.42 29.78 4.03
N ASN A 143 12.23 29.61 3.44
CA ASN A 143 10.98 30.23 3.87
C ASN A 143 9.78 29.28 3.92
N VAL A 144 9.97 28.03 3.49
CA VAL A 144 9.04 26.91 3.71
C VAL A 144 9.78 25.82 4.49
N PHE A 145 9.18 25.35 5.58
CA PHE A 145 9.80 24.40 6.49
C PHE A 145 8.86 23.23 6.78
N LEU A 146 9.44 22.02 6.79
CA LEU A 146 8.88 20.82 7.39
C LEU A 146 9.82 20.36 8.50
N ILE A 147 9.39 20.51 9.75
CA ILE A 147 10.22 20.28 10.93
C ILE A 147 9.75 19.02 11.64
N GLU A 148 10.54 17.95 11.58
CA GLU A 148 10.31 16.75 12.38
C GLU A 148 10.60 17.00 13.87
N LEU A 149 9.74 16.46 14.74
CA LEU A 149 9.92 16.45 16.18
C LEU A 149 10.14 15.04 16.70
N ALA A 150 11.16 14.87 17.54
CA ALA A 150 11.40 13.66 18.29
C ALA A 150 11.04 13.84 19.77
N TYR A 151 10.39 12.82 20.32
CA TYR A 151 10.04 12.71 21.74
C TYR A 151 10.84 11.56 22.35
N ALA A 152 11.30 11.72 23.58
CA ALA A 152 12.05 10.69 24.30
C ALA A 152 11.21 9.42 24.52
N SER A 153 9.89 9.58 24.65
CA SER A 153 8.95 8.48 24.73
C SER A 153 8.74 7.75 23.40
N GLY A 154 9.03 8.41 22.27
CA GLY A 154 8.67 7.94 20.93
C GLY A 154 7.16 7.99 20.64
N GLU A 155 6.39 8.75 21.41
CA GLU A 155 4.92 8.81 21.28
C GLU A 155 4.47 10.29 21.21
N PRO A 156 4.29 10.85 20.01
CA PRO A 156 3.96 12.28 19.84
C PRO A 156 2.51 12.64 20.22
N VAL A 157 1.57 11.69 20.13
CA VAL A 157 0.14 11.92 20.39
C VAL A 157 -0.08 12.26 21.86
N ARG A 158 0.58 11.54 22.77
CA ARG A 158 0.50 11.70 24.23
C ARG A 158 1.58 12.60 24.80
N ALA A 159 2.72 12.74 24.12
CA ALA A 159 3.83 13.55 24.62
C ALA A 159 3.44 15.02 24.88
N LEU A 160 2.66 15.63 24.00
CA LEU A 160 2.30 17.05 24.12
C LEU A 160 1.43 17.32 25.35
N SER A 161 0.38 16.54 25.57
CA SER A 161 -0.46 16.66 26.77
C SER A 161 0.30 16.23 28.03
N ALA A 162 1.27 15.33 27.89
CA ALA A 162 2.17 14.95 28.96
C ALA A 162 3.17 16.06 29.36
N GLY A 163 3.27 17.15 28.59
CA GLY A 163 4.27 18.22 28.79
C GLY A 163 5.69 17.77 28.45
N GLU A 164 5.83 16.70 27.66
CA GLU A 164 7.12 16.17 27.28
C GLU A 164 7.84 17.13 26.31
N PRO A 165 9.07 17.57 26.61
CA PRO A 165 9.80 18.48 25.74
C PRO A 165 10.30 17.74 24.48
N PRO A 166 9.89 18.17 23.26
CA PRO A 166 10.42 17.61 22.03
C PRO A 166 11.85 18.10 21.77
N THR A 167 12.51 17.46 20.81
CA THR A 167 13.71 17.98 20.16
C THR A 167 13.55 17.96 18.64
N ILE A 168 14.41 18.70 17.94
CA ILE A 168 14.47 18.74 16.47
C ILE A 168 15.67 17.89 16.04
N PRO A 169 15.48 16.68 15.46
CA PRO A 169 16.59 15.79 15.09
C PRO A 169 17.63 16.46 14.18
N LEU A 170 17.16 17.19 13.17
CA LEU A 170 18.03 17.89 12.22
C LEU A 170 18.89 18.98 12.89
N ALA A 171 18.38 19.64 13.92
CA ALA A 171 19.12 20.60 14.72
C ALA A 171 20.25 19.93 15.50
N VAL A 172 19.98 18.77 16.11
CA VAL A 172 20.99 17.98 16.83
C VAL A 172 22.11 17.54 15.87
N THR A 173 21.76 17.04 14.68
CA THR A 173 22.74 16.63 13.66
C THR A 173 23.61 17.80 13.21
N PHE A 174 23.02 18.98 12.95
CA PHE A 174 23.80 20.17 12.58
C PHE A 174 24.70 20.66 13.71
N GLN A 175 24.22 20.69 14.95
CA GLN A 175 25.01 21.08 16.10
C GLN A 175 26.23 20.16 16.26
N LEU A 176 26.05 18.84 16.10
CA LEU A 176 27.16 17.88 16.11
C LEU A 176 28.17 18.15 14.99
N ALA A 177 27.70 18.35 13.75
CA ALA A 177 28.55 18.71 12.61
C ALA A 177 29.36 19.99 12.90
N ALA A 178 28.72 21.00 13.49
CA ALA A 178 29.35 22.26 13.93
C ALA A 178 30.30 22.13 15.13
N GLY A 179 30.52 20.91 15.65
CA GLY A 179 31.47 20.62 16.73
C GLY A 179 30.91 20.84 18.13
N GLN A 180 29.59 20.97 18.27
CA GLN A 180 28.89 20.90 19.55
C GLN A 180 28.60 19.44 19.93
N ASP A 181 28.22 19.19 21.17
CA ASP A 181 27.77 17.88 21.64
C ASP A 181 26.52 18.05 22.53
N PRO A 182 25.35 18.33 21.93
CA PRO A 182 24.13 18.66 22.67
C PRO A 182 23.60 17.48 23.51
N LEU A 183 23.87 16.24 23.08
CA LEU A 183 23.45 15.03 23.80
C LEU A 183 24.47 14.58 24.85
N GLY A 184 25.75 14.92 24.70
CA GLY A 184 26.85 14.48 25.57
C GLY A 184 27.37 13.08 25.22
N THR A 185 27.04 12.56 24.04
CA THR A 185 27.36 11.21 23.56
C THR A 185 28.42 11.23 22.46
N GLY A 186 28.67 12.37 21.83
CA GLY A 186 29.50 12.48 20.62
C GLY A 186 28.82 11.97 19.34
N GLU A 187 27.53 11.63 19.42
CA GLU A 187 26.69 11.11 18.33
C GLU A 187 25.36 11.88 18.28
N ASP A 188 24.70 11.90 17.12
CA ASP A 188 23.35 12.46 16.98
C ASP A 188 22.26 11.43 17.35
N LEU A 189 20.98 11.79 17.19
CA LEU A 189 19.87 10.90 17.54
C LEU A 189 19.81 9.62 16.68
N GLN A 190 20.47 9.60 15.53
CA GLN A 190 20.57 8.44 14.65
C GLN A 190 21.90 7.69 14.83
N GLY A 191 22.66 7.99 15.89
CA GLY A 191 23.93 7.35 16.19
C GLY A 191 25.08 7.77 15.25
N ARG A 192 24.90 8.85 14.47
CA ARG A 192 25.96 9.34 13.58
C ARG A 192 26.99 10.11 14.39
N ASN A 193 28.26 9.79 14.19
CA ASN A 193 29.33 10.63 14.67
C ASN A 193 29.44 11.93 13.83
N ARG A 194 30.33 12.84 14.25
CA ARG A 194 30.51 14.13 13.58
C ARG A 194 30.82 14.05 12.07
N GLU A 195 31.65 13.11 11.65
CA GLU A 195 32.01 12.95 10.23
C GLU A 195 30.80 12.47 9.41
N GLN A 196 30.07 11.49 9.94
CA GLN A 196 28.84 10.98 9.33
C GLN A 196 27.73 12.04 9.30
N ALA A 197 27.62 12.87 10.34
CA ALA A 197 26.68 13.99 10.37
C ALA A 197 27.00 15.02 9.27
N ILE A 198 28.28 15.35 9.04
CA ILE A 198 28.69 16.23 7.93
C ILE A 198 28.30 15.62 6.58
N GLY A 199 28.60 14.33 6.37
CA GLY A 199 28.24 13.62 5.14
C GLY A 199 26.74 13.62 4.86
N TYR A 200 25.93 13.34 5.88
CA TYR A 200 24.46 13.37 5.77
C TYR A 200 23.92 14.77 5.42
N LEU A 201 24.46 15.82 6.02
CA LEU A 201 24.02 17.19 5.69
C LEU A 201 24.39 17.60 4.27
N MET A 202 25.55 17.13 3.76
CA MET A 202 25.91 17.33 2.36
C MET A 202 24.94 16.61 1.43
N GLU A 203 24.57 15.37 1.75
CA GLU A 203 23.56 14.61 1.01
C GLU A 203 22.22 15.35 1.00
N LEU A 204 21.75 15.88 2.13
CA LEU A 204 20.53 16.69 2.19
C LEU A 204 20.59 17.98 1.36
N ALA A 205 21.79 18.54 1.14
CA ALA A 205 21.96 19.72 0.29
C ALA A 205 21.88 19.39 -1.21
N GLU A 206 22.21 18.15 -1.59
CA GLU A 206 22.14 17.65 -2.97
C GLU A 206 20.78 16.99 -3.27
N SER A 207 20.26 16.20 -2.34
CA SER A 207 19.01 15.45 -2.41
C SER A 207 18.18 15.72 -1.14
N PRO A 208 17.36 16.79 -1.14
CA PRO A 208 16.53 17.14 0.01
C PRO A 208 15.54 16.04 0.40
N ALA A 209 15.33 15.81 1.70
CA ALA A 209 14.33 14.87 2.22
C ALA A 209 12.87 15.25 1.86
N TYR A 210 12.64 16.52 1.54
CA TYR A 210 11.39 17.04 0.99
C TYR A 210 11.68 18.24 0.09
N ASP A 211 10.77 18.54 -0.82
CA ASP A 211 10.79 19.74 -1.65
C ASP A 211 9.43 20.45 -1.62
N HIS A 212 9.28 21.43 -2.50
CA HIS A 212 8.03 22.14 -2.67
C HIS A 212 7.65 22.25 -4.15
N ASP A 213 6.37 22.52 -4.37
CA ASP A 213 5.85 22.99 -5.63
C ASP A 213 4.67 23.93 -5.38
N VAL A 214 4.53 24.89 -6.29
CA VAL A 214 3.46 25.88 -6.25
C VAL A 214 2.49 25.54 -7.36
N VAL A 215 1.33 25.07 -6.97
CA VAL A 215 0.24 24.72 -7.88
C VAL A 215 -0.86 25.77 -7.80
N GLU A 216 -1.68 25.88 -8.84
CA GLU A 216 -2.90 26.69 -8.82
C GLU A 216 -4.06 25.80 -8.36
N LEU A 217 -4.74 26.19 -7.27
CA LEU A 217 -5.93 25.53 -6.73
C LEU A 217 -7.07 26.54 -6.62
N ASN A 218 -8.20 26.28 -7.27
CA ASN A 218 -9.36 27.19 -7.33
C ASN A 218 -9.05 28.60 -7.87
N GLY A 219 -7.98 28.74 -8.65
CA GLY A 219 -7.53 30.01 -9.23
C GLY A 219 -6.60 30.85 -8.35
N ASP A 220 -6.21 30.36 -7.17
CA ASP A 220 -5.18 30.96 -6.31
C ASP A 220 -4.00 29.97 -6.12
N SER A 221 -2.86 30.46 -5.68
CA SER A 221 -1.69 29.60 -5.43
C SER A 221 -1.84 28.69 -4.20
N ALA A 222 -1.20 27.52 -4.22
CA ALA A 222 -1.02 26.65 -3.07
C ALA A 222 0.38 26.02 -3.06
N ILE A 223 0.99 25.96 -1.88
CA ILE A 223 2.30 25.35 -1.67
C ILE A 223 2.10 23.90 -1.24
N ARG A 224 2.58 22.95 -2.04
CA ARG A 224 2.67 21.53 -1.68
C ARG A 224 4.05 21.27 -1.10
N VAL A 225 4.12 20.93 0.18
CA VAL A 225 5.36 20.49 0.83
C VAL A 225 5.45 18.98 0.67
N ARG A 226 6.26 18.52 -0.27
CA ARG A 226 6.26 17.13 -0.75
C ARG A 226 7.42 16.33 -0.17
N PRO A 227 7.16 15.21 0.53
CA PRO A 227 8.22 14.31 0.95
C PRO A 227 8.90 13.64 -0.26
N ASN A 228 10.23 13.52 -0.22
CA ASN A 228 11.04 12.81 -1.21
C ASN A 228 11.44 11.42 -0.74
N THR A 229 11.26 11.15 0.54
CA THR A 229 11.31 9.85 1.21
C THR A 229 10.08 9.78 2.10
N PRO A 230 9.45 8.60 2.32
CA PRO A 230 8.36 8.49 3.27
C PRO A 230 8.72 9.13 4.61
N LEU A 231 7.82 9.95 5.15
CA LEU A 231 7.97 10.54 6.47
C LEU A 231 8.02 9.41 7.51
N ASN A 232 8.70 9.67 8.63
CA ASN A 232 8.74 8.70 9.73
C ASN A 232 7.31 8.45 10.24
N PRO A 233 6.89 7.19 10.40
CA PRO A 233 5.59 6.88 10.97
C PRO A 233 5.57 7.22 12.47
N LEU A 234 4.39 7.53 13.01
CA LEU A 234 4.23 7.96 14.41
C LEU A 234 5.15 9.14 14.80
N SER A 235 5.28 10.12 13.92
CA SER A 235 6.11 11.32 14.14
C SER A 235 5.30 12.59 13.95
N ARG A 236 5.55 13.60 14.79
CA ARG A 236 4.95 14.94 14.64
C ARG A 236 5.83 15.82 13.77
N TYR A 237 5.21 16.50 12.83
CA TYR A 237 5.82 17.49 11.97
C TYR A 237 5.19 18.87 12.20
N VAL A 238 5.99 19.93 12.14
CA VAL A 238 5.52 21.32 12.12
C VAL A 238 5.81 21.90 10.74
N VAL A 239 4.77 22.34 10.05
CA VAL A 239 4.88 23.10 8.80
C VAL A 239 4.95 24.57 9.13
N VAL A 240 5.90 25.28 8.53
CA VAL A 240 6.08 26.74 8.71
C VAL A 240 6.23 27.42 7.36
N VAL A 241 5.50 28.52 7.19
CA VAL A 241 5.61 29.42 6.04
C VAL A 241 5.90 30.83 6.55
N THR A 242 6.91 31.49 6.00
CA THR A 242 7.34 32.83 6.45
C THR A 242 7.01 33.94 5.46
N ASP A 243 7.08 35.19 5.92
CA ASP A 243 6.94 36.42 5.14
C ASP A 243 8.09 36.67 4.14
N GLY A 244 9.03 35.72 4.02
CA GLY A 244 10.06 35.73 2.97
C GLY A 244 9.54 35.36 1.59
N ILE A 245 8.29 34.89 1.48
CA ILE A 245 7.60 34.64 0.21
C ILE A 245 6.96 35.95 -0.27
N GLU A 246 7.06 36.22 -1.57
CA GLU A 246 6.47 37.39 -2.21
C GLU A 246 5.21 37.00 -3.01
N ASP A 247 4.26 37.92 -3.10
CA ASP A 247 3.15 37.83 -4.04
C ASP A 247 3.58 38.20 -5.46
N VAL A 248 2.71 38.00 -6.45
CA VAL A 248 2.99 38.38 -7.86
C VAL A 248 3.20 39.89 -8.09
N ASN A 249 2.97 40.74 -7.08
CA ASN A 249 3.24 42.18 -7.10
C ASN A 249 4.60 42.54 -6.44
N GLY A 250 5.32 41.56 -5.89
CA GLY A 250 6.57 41.74 -5.16
C GLY A 250 6.38 42.21 -3.71
N ASP A 251 5.17 42.08 -3.16
CA ASP A 251 4.88 42.35 -1.75
C ASP A 251 5.02 41.05 -0.94
N ALA A 252 5.70 41.12 0.21
CA ALA A 252 5.75 39.99 1.15
C ALA A 252 4.34 39.53 1.57
N ILE A 253 4.15 38.21 1.67
CA ILE A 253 2.93 37.64 2.22
C ILE A 253 2.80 37.99 3.70
N VAL A 254 1.57 37.96 4.21
CA VAL A 254 1.26 38.18 5.63
C VAL A 254 0.58 36.95 6.24
N GLY A 255 0.48 36.90 7.57
CA GLY A 255 -0.38 35.91 8.21
C GLY A 255 -1.86 36.21 8.01
N SER A 256 -2.71 35.18 8.04
CA SER A 256 -4.16 35.40 7.96
C SER A 256 -4.64 36.25 9.14
N PRO A 257 -5.73 37.05 8.99
CA PRO A 257 -6.28 37.80 10.11
C PRO A 257 -6.59 36.93 11.34
N SER A 258 -7.03 35.68 11.13
CA SER A 258 -7.30 34.75 12.24
C SER A 258 -6.01 34.25 12.88
N TYR A 259 -4.98 33.94 12.10
CA TYR A 259 -3.69 33.47 12.61
C TYR A 259 -3.01 34.58 13.43
N GLN A 260 -2.93 35.79 12.87
CA GLN A 260 -2.36 36.97 13.54
C GLN A 260 -3.08 37.27 14.86
N ASN A 261 -4.41 37.22 14.90
CA ASN A 261 -5.16 37.45 16.13
C ASN A 261 -4.86 36.40 17.21
N LEU A 262 -4.64 35.15 16.81
CA LEU A 262 -4.34 34.06 17.74
C LEU A 262 -2.86 34.02 18.16
N GLY A 263 -1.93 34.52 17.34
CA GLY A 263 -0.50 34.63 17.66
C GLY A 263 -0.16 35.73 18.68
N GLU A 264 -1.04 36.72 18.85
CA GLU A 264 -0.81 37.82 19.80
C GLU A 264 -1.25 37.44 21.23
N GLU A 265 -0.30 37.16 22.13
CA GLU A 265 -0.54 36.64 23.50
C GLU A 265 -1.56 37.48 24.31
N ASP A 266 -1.48 38.81 24.24
CA ASP A 266 -2.28 39.74 25.04
C ASP A 266 -3.64 40.10 24.40
N GLU A 267 -3.89 39.72 23.15
CA GLU A 267 -5.14 40.05 22.46
C GLU A 267 -6.33 39.22 23.01
N PRO A 268 -7.47 39.86 23.34
CA PRO A 268 -8.63 39.15 23.85
C PRO A 268 -9.23 38.24 22.78
N LEU A 269 -9.53 37.00 23.16
CA LEU A 269 -10.21 36.05 22.29
C LEU A 269 -11.62 36.53 21.96
N GLY A 270 -11.94 36.63 20.67
CA GLY A 270 -13.30 36.84 20.20
C GLY A 270 -14.24 35.67 20.51
N ASN A 271 -13.68 34.46 20.67
CA ASN A 271 -14.36 33.23 21.06
C ASN A 271 -13.47 32.39 21.99
N ASN A 272 -13.94 32.08 23.20
CA ASN A 272 -13.19 31.31 24.19
C ASN A 272 -12.86 29.87 23.72
N ALA A 273 -13.60 29.33 22.75
CA ALA A 273 -13.30 28.01 22.16
C ALA A 273 -11.93 27.98 21.46
N LEU A 274 -11.37 29.14 21.10
CA LEU A 274 -10.05 29.24 20.46
C LEU A 274 -8.88 29.30 21.45
N ALA A 275 -9.13 29.28 22.76
CA ALA A 275 -8.07 29.33 23.75
C ALA A 275 -7.02 28.21 23.58
N PRO A 276 -7.41 26.94 23.36
CA PRO A 276 -6.44 25.87 23.11
C PRO A 276 -5.61 26.10 21.84
N VAL A 277 -6.23 26.58 20.76
CA VAL A 277 -5.53 26.87 19.49
C VAL A 277 -4.54 28.02 19.66
N LYS A 278 -4.92 29.08 20.37
CA LYS A 278 -4.03 30.19 20.74
C LYS A 278 -2.82 29.68 21.52
N THR A 279 -3.05 28.84 22.53
CA THR A 279 -1.96 28.23 23.32
C THR A 279 -1.03 27.38 22.47
N LEU A 280 -1.55 26.63 21.48
CA LEU A 280 -0.71 25.88 20.55
C LEU A 280 0.14 26.79 19.67
N ILE A 281 -0.43 27.84 19.10
CA ILE A 281 0.30 28.79 18.25
C ILE A 281 1.44 29.43 19.04
N THR A 282 1.12 30.09 20.16
CA THR A 282 2.10 30.92 20.90
C THR A 282 3.05 30.10 21.77
N GLY A 283 2.55 28.98 22.32
CA GLY A 283 3.27 28.12 23.26
C GLY A 283 4.05 26.99 22.61
N PHE A 284 3.65 26.53 21.42
CA PHE A 284 4.25 25.35 20.77
C PHE A 284 4.73 25.64 19.34
N TRP A 285 3.85 25.92 18.37
CA TRP A 285 4.22 25.98 16.95
C TRP A 285 5.23 27.09 16.64
N GLU A 286 5.02 28.33 17.10
CA GLU A 286 5.96 29.43 16.87
C GLU A 286 7.28 29.24 17.65
N ASN A 287 7.23 28.59 18.81
CA ASN A 287 8.42 28.30 19.62
C ASN A 287 9.31 27.25 18.94
N ILE A 288 8.72 26.17 18.42
CA ILE A 288 9.45 25.20 17.59
C ILE A 288 10.04 25.87 16.35
N SER A 289 9.25 26.71 15.67
CA SER A 289 9.69 27.44 14.48
C SER A 289 10.92 28.31 14.76
N THR A 290 10.87 29.11 15.82
CA THR A 290 11.99 29.99 16.21
C THR A 290 13.22 29.22 16.71
N ASN A 291 13.02 28.08 17.38
CA ASN A 291 14.12 27.18 17.73
C ASN A 291 14.82 26.62 16.48
N TYR A 292 14.05 26.27 15.44
CA TYR A 292 14.63 25.87 14.16
C TYR A 292 15.34 27.04 13.47
N PHE A 293 14.76 28.25 13.48
CA PHE A 293 15.37 29.44 12.87
C PHE A 293 16.75 29.78 13.44
N ALA A 294 17.10 29.32 14.65
CA ALA A 294 18.45 29.43 15.18
C ALA A 294 19.50 28.80 14.23
N LEU A 295 19.14 27.72 13.51
CA LEU A 295 19.98 27.12 12.47
C LEU A 295 20.16 28.08 11.29
N ASN A 296 19.06 28.55 10.67
CA ASN A 296 19.15 29.46 9.53
C ASN A 296 19.87 30.76 9.92
N ASN A 297 19.61 31.29 11.12
CA ASN A 297 20.23 32.51 11.62
C ASN A 297 21.77 32.39 11.74
N SER A 298 22.30 31.17 11.94
CA SER A 298 23.75 30.93 11.96
C SER A 298 24.44 31.22 10.61
N SER A 299 23.72 31.09 9.49
CA SER A 299 24.24 31.42 8.14
C SER A 299 23.76 32.79 7.65
N ARG A 300 22.59 33.27 8.08
CA ARG A 300 22.03 34.58 7.69
C ARG A 300 22.91 35.76 8.11
N GLU A 301 23.53 35.70 9.29
CA GLU A 301 24.46 36.76 9.73
C GLU A 301 25.63 36.93 8.74
N GLY A 302 26.22 35.82 8.30
CA GLY A 302 27.31 35.81 7.31
C GLY A 302 26.88 36.29 5.92
N ALA A 303 25.60 36.08 5.57
CA ALA A 303 24.98 36.56 4.35
C ALA A 303 24.51 38.03 4.40
N GLY A 304 24.59 38.68 5.58
CA GLY A 304 24.10 40.04 5.77
C GLY A 304 22.57 40.17 5.80
N LEU A 305 21.85 39.08 6.07
CA LEU A 305 20.40 39.04 6.20
C LEU A 305 19.97 39.26 7.66
N ALA A 306 18.80 39.83 7.87
CA ALA A 306 18.23 39.98 9.21
C ALA A 306 17.89 38.61 9.82
N ALA A 307 18.02 38.46 11.13
CA ALA A 307 17.62 37.22 11.80
C ALA A 307 16.10 36.98 11.68
N LEU A 308 15.70 35.74 11.46
CA LEU A 308 14.30 35.30 11.51
C LEU A 308 13.84 35.17 12.98
N GLY A 309 12.61 35.60 13.24
CA GLY A 309 11.94 35.50 14.54
C GLY A 309 10.44 35.20 14.40
N LYS A 310 9.68 35.32 15.50
CA LYS A 310 8.22 35.07 15.50
C LYS A 310 7.48 35.94 14.50
N ASP A 311 7.86 37.22 14.41
CA ASP A 311 7.24 38.21 13.52
C ASP A 311 7.35 37.86 12.02
N ASN A 312 8.25 36.93 11.65
CA ASN A 312 8.40 36.46 10.27
C ASN A 312 7.47 35.30 9.91
N ILE A 313 6.74 34.71 10.87
CA ILE A 313 5.89 33.55 10.64
C ILE A 313 4.55 34.02 10.07
N ALA A 314 4.23 33.60 8.84
CA ALA A 314 2.92 33.82 8.23
C ALA A 314 1.92 32.72 8.61
N LEU A 315 2.40 31.48 8.74
CA LEU A 315 1.64 30.34 9.22
C LEU A 315 2.57 29.32 9.87
N SER A 316 2.15 28.73 10.99
CA SER A 316 2.67 27.46 11.46
C SER A 316 1.56 26.57 12.00
N TYR A 317 1.66 25.27 11.76
CA TYR A 317 0.75 24.25 12.28
C TYR A 317 1.45 22.89 12.35
N SER A 318 0.91 21.94 13.10
CA SER A 318 1.43 20.57 13.14
C SER A 318 0.45 19.53 12.61
N PHE A 319 1.03 18.42 12.15
CA PHE A 319 0.34 17.17 11.88
C PHE A 319 1.22 16.01 12.36
N THR A 320 0.60 14.87 12.67
CA THR A 320 1.30 13.68 13.13
C THR A 320 0.96 12.51 12.21
N THR A 321 1.98 11.80 11.73
CA THR A 321 1.86 10.66 10.82
C THR A 321 1.33 9.42 11.54
N SER A 322 0.56 8.60 10.82
CA SER A 322 0.05 7.33 11.36
C SER A 322 1.14 6.25 11.42
N GLU A 323 0.91 5.19 12.22
CA GLU A 323 1.68 3.94 12.25
C GLU A 323 0.88 2.75 11.69
N ASP A 324 -0.23 3.01 10.95
CA ASP A 324 -1.19 1.97 10.54
C ASP A 324 -0.63 0.89 9.62
N LYS A 325 0.57 1.07 9.06
CA LYS A 325 1.30 -0.02 8.39
C LYS A 325 1.55 -1.23 9.31
N LYS A 326 1.56 -1.02 10.65
CA LYS A 326 1.71 -2.10 11.62
C LYS A 326 0.48 -2.98 11.78
N VAL A 327 -0.71 -2.54 11.34
CA VAL A 327 -1.97 -3.28 11.51
C VAL A 327 -1.82 -4.73 11.05
N LEU A 328 -1.34 -4.95 9.81
CA LEU A 328 -1.16 -6.31 9.26
C LEU A 328 -0.10 -7.11 10.04
N SER A 329 1.03 -6.49 10.39
CA SER A 329 2.10 -7.19 11.14
C SER A 329 1.71 -7.55 12.58
N HIS A 330 0.83 -6.76 13.20
CA HIS A 330 0.29 -7.02 14.53
C HIS A 330 -0.82 -8.08 14.51
N ILE A 331 -1.62 -8.16 13.44
CA ILE A 331 -2.53 -9.29 13.21
C ILE A 331 -1.71 -10.58 13.01
N ALA A 332 -0.67 -10.51 12.18
CA ALA A 332 0.24 -11.63 11.89
C ALA A 332 0.98 -12.16 13.13
N ASN A 333 1.26 -11.29 14.11
CA ASN A 333 1.87 -11.66 15.39
C ASN A 333 1.40 -10.71 16.52
N PRO A 334 0.32 -11.06 17.25
CA PRO A 334 -0.24 -10.22 18.32
C PRO A 334 0.72 -9.96 19.49
N ALA A 335 1.72 -10.83 19.71
CA ALA A 335 2.74 -10.61 20.74
C ALA A 335 3.51 -9.31 20.51
N ASN A 336 3.74 -8.92 19.25
CA ASN A 336 4.39 -7.67 18.89
C ASN A 336 3.54 -6.46 19.29
N TRP A 337 2.21 -6.55 19.13
CA TRP A 337 1.30 -5.49 19.58
C TRP A 337 1.37 -5.33 21.10
N ILE A 338 1.30 -6.43 21.86
CA ILE A 338 1.41 -6.38 23.33
C ILE A 338 2.75 -5.77 23.77
N SER A 339 3.85 -6.21 23.13
CA SER A 339 5.21 -5.69 23.35
C SER A 339 5.27 -4.17 23.13
N ASP A 340 4.79 -3.70 21.98
CA ASP A 340 4.80 -2.28 21.60
C ASP A 340 3.91 -1.43 22.54
N GLN A 341 2.71 -1.91 22.89
CA GLN A 341 1.82 -1.20 23.82
C GLN A 341 2.45 -1.07 25.21
N LEU A 342 3.04 -2.15 25.73
CA LEU A 342 3.69 -2.12 27.04
C LEU A 342 4.93 -1.22 27.05
N GLU A 343 5.78 -1.33 26.03
CA GLU A 343 6.97 -0.48 25.90
C GLU A 343 6.58 0.99 25.84
N ARG A 344 5.58 1.33 25.02
CA ARG A 344 5.04 2.69 24.88
C ARG A 344 4.50 3.20 26.22
N GLN A 345 3.74 2.39 26.96
CA GLN A 345 3.24 2.77 28.28
C GLN A 345 4.37 3.07 29.27
N VAL A 346 5.42 2.24 29.32
CA VAL A 346 6.58 2.48 30.20
C VAL A 346 7.30 3.77 29.81
N LYS A 347 7.52 3.99 28.51
CA LYS A 347 8.21 5.18 27.98
C LYS A 347 7.41 6.46 28.24
N VAL A 348 6.13 6.50 27.89
CA VAL A 348 5.24 7.65 28.11
C VAL A 348 5.07 7.94 29.61
N GLY A 349 4.91 6.91 30.44
CA GLY A 349 4.80 7.06 31.89
C GLY A 349 6.07 7.68 32.50
N ALA A 350 7.24 7.23 32.06
CA ALA A 350 8.52 7.78 32.51
C ALA A 350 8.72 9.23 32.06
N ALA A 351 8.55 9.52 30.77
CA ALA A 351 8.71 10.86 30.23
C ALA A 351 7.74 11.85 30.89
N GLY A 352 6.47 11.45 30.98
CA GLY A 352 5.41 12.25 31.56
C GLY A 352 5.63 12.57 33.04
N LEU A 353 6.06 11.59 33.83
CA LEU A 353 6.38 11.81 35.25
C LEU A 353 7.51 12.85 35.43
N ARG A 354 8.50 12.87 34.54
CA ARG A 354 9.62 13.82 34.62
C ARG A 354 9.22 15.23 34.21
N ALA A 355 8.41 15.36 33.16
CA ALA A 355 7.80 16.64 32.80
C ALA A 355 6.93 17.20 33.95
N ALA A 356 6.12 16.34 34.57
CA ALA A 356 5.31 16.73 35.73
C ALA A 356 6.17 17.14 36.93
N ALA A 357 7.26 16.42 37.21
CA ALA A 357 8.20 16.78 38.28
C ALA A 357 8.84 18.16 38.04
N ALA A 358 9.28 18.47 36.82
CA ALA A 358 9.80 19.79 36.48
C ALA A 358 8.74 20.89 36.72
N THR A 359 7.50 20.65 36.29
CA THR A 359 6.36 21.58 36.50
C THR A 359 6.07 21.80 37.98
N VAL A 360 6.05 20.73 38.79
CA VAL A 360 5.84 20.81 40.24
C VAL A 360 6.99 21.55 40.93
N PHE A 361 8.24 21.37 40.48
CA PHE A 361 9.38 22.11 41.01
C PHE A 361 9.21 23.63 40.79
N GLU A 362 8.78 24.04 39.60
CA GLU A 362 8.50 25.45 39.29
C GLU A 362 7.34 26.01 40.13
N ALA A 363 6.27 25.23 40.31
CA ALA A 363 5.14 25.58 41.18
C ALA A 363 5.58 25.76 42.63
N GLN A 364 6.41 24.84 43.14
CA GLN A 364 6.99 24.92 44.49
C GLN A 364 7.91 26.14 44.67
N ALA A 365 8.66 26.51 43.64
CA ALA A 365 9.56 27.66 43.66
C ALA A 365 8.83 29.01 43.57
N SER A 366 7.77 29.08 42.75
CA SER A 366 7.00 30.31 42.50
C SER A 366 5.89 30.54 43.52
N GLY A 367 5.30 29.47 44.06
CA GLY A 367 4.08 29.51 44.88
C GLY A 367 2.79 29.59 44.05
N GLU A 368 2.88 29.48 42.73
CA GLU A 368 1.71 29.41 41.83
C GLU A 368 1.25 27.94 41.67
N PRO A 369 -0.03 27.70 41.32
CA PRO A 369 -0.52 26.35 41.04
C PRO A 369 0.26 25.68 39.90
N SER A 370 0.45 24.37 39.98
CA SER A 370 1.11 23.59 38.92
C SER A 370 0.33 23.56 37.62
N GLY A 371 -1.00 23.69 37.69
CA GLY A 371 -1.87 23.61 36.53
C GLY A 371 -1.93 22.22 35.88
N LEU A 372 -1.35 21.20 36.52
CA LEU A 372 -1.41 19.82 36.05
C LEU A 372 -2.82 19.25 36.21
N ASP A 373 -3.26 18.50 35.21
CA ASP A 373 -4.54 17.80 35.24
C ASP A 373 -4.57 16.73 36.36
N PRO A 374 -5.51 16.81 37.32
CA PRO A 374 -5.68 15.79 38.35
C PRO A 374 -5.89 14.37 37.81
N GLU A 375 -6.64 14.22 36.72
CA GLU A 375 -7.05 12.91 36.22
C GLU A 375 -5.84 12.08 35.76
N ARG A 376 -4.81 12.76 35.24
CA ARG A 376 -3.51 12.19 34.88
C ARG A 376 -2.84 11.37 36.00
N PHE A 377 -3.14 11.72 37.26
CA PHE A 377 -2.59 11.05 38.44
C PHE A 377 -3.63 10.19 39.17
N GLY A 378 -4.71 9.82 38.48
CA GLY A 378 -5.80 9.00 39.03
C GLY A 378 -6.62 9.73 40.10
N LEU A 379 -6.60 11.07 40.09
CA LEU A 379 -7.38 11.90 41.00
C LEU A 379 -8.63 12.42 40.28
N PRO A 380 -9.74 12.70 40.98
CA PRO A 380 -10.90 13.33 40.36
C PRO A 380 -10.57 14.77 39.95
N GLU A 381 -11.20 15.30 38.89
CA GLU A 381 -11.05 16.71 38.43
C GLU A 381 -11.16 17.75 39.57
N THR A 382 -11.93 17.44 40.62
CA THR A 382 -12.11 18.31 41.80
C THR A 382 -10.92 18.34 42.77
N ALA A 383 -9.84 17.61 42.52
CA ALA A 383 -8.68 17.57 43.40
C ALA A 383 -7.98 18.93 43.48
N THR A 384 -7.44 19.25 44.64
CA THR A 384 -6.65 20.48 44.82
C THR A 384 -5.26 20.31 44.21
N ASP A 385 -4.63 21.42 43.82
CA ASP A 385 -3.26 21.43 43.30
C ASP A 385 -2.27 20.77 44.29
N GLU A 386 -2.45 20.96 45.60
CA GLU A 386 -1.67 20.27 46.65
C GLU A 386 -1.81 18.75 46.57
N GLN A 387 -3.00 18.22 46.26
CA GLN A 387 -3.22 16.79 46.07
C GLN A 387 -2.54 16.28 44.80
N VAL A 388 -2.55 17.07 43.73
CA VAL A 388 -1.86 16.73 42.47
C VAL A 388 -0.34 16.70 42.69
N GLN A 389 0.23 17.74 43.30
CA GLN A 389 1.67 17.78 43.63
C GLN A 389 2.07 16.59 44.53
N ALA A 390 1.27 16.27 45.55
CA ALA A 390 1.51 15.10 46.40
C ALA A 390 1.46 13.78 45.61
N ALA A 391 0.59 13.66 44.62
CA ALA A 391 0.55 12.49 43.74
C ALA A 391 1.80 12.38 42.85
N VAL A 392 2.34 13.49 42.34
CA VAL A 392 3.62 13.51 41.62
C VAL A 392 4.77 13.04 42.54
N VAL A 393 4.87 13.57 43.76
CA VAL A 393 5.89 13.16 44.73
C VAL A 393 5.78 11.66 45.05
N ALA A 394 4.57 11.15 45.25
CA ALA A 394 4.35 9.73 45.45
C ALA A 394 4.75 8.87 44.24
N ALA A 395 4.47 9.35 43.01
CA ALA A 395 4.85 8.67 41.77
C ALA A 395 6.38 8.64 41.55
N LEU A 396 7.13 9.61 42.10
CA LEU A 396 8.60 9.58 42.17
C LEU A 396 9.15 8.56 43.19
N GLY A 397 8.27 7.85 43.92
CA GLY A 397 8.67 6.93 44.98
C GLY A 397 9.11 7.62 46.27
N LYS A 398 8.74 8.89 46.45
CA LYS A 398 9.05 9.70 47.64
C LYS A 398 7.88 9.76 48.61
N ASP A 399 8.14 10.20 49.85
CA ASP A 399 7.08 10.40 50.85
C ASP A 399 6.36 11.74 50.61
N PRO A 400 5.09 11.74 50.15
CA PRO A 400 4.36 12.95 49.81
C PRO A 400 4.07 13.86 51.01
N GLU A 401 4.22 13.38 52.26
CA GLU A 401 4.04 14.22 53.46
C GLU A 401 5.32 14.97 53.86
N ASN A 402 6.50 14.47 53.48
CA ASN A 402 7.78 14.91 54.03
C ASN A 402 8.82 15.32 52.98
N ASP A 403 8.68 14.87 51.74
CA ASP A 403 9.62 15.14 50.66
C ASP A 403 9.05 16.16 49.66
N VAL A 404 9.95 16.88 48.99
CA VAL A 404 9.63 17.80 47.88
C VAL A 404 10.31 17.34 46.60
N VAL A 405 9.92 17.93 45.47
CA VAL A 405 10.60 17.69 44.20
C VAL A 405 11.91 18.48 44.21
N GLU A 406 12.99 17.84 43.78
CA GLU A 406 14.34 18.39 43.71
C GLU A 406 14.85 18.26 42.26
N PRO A 407 15.82 19.09 41.83
CA PRO A 407 16.34 19.04 40.45
C PRO A 407 16.79 17.65 40.00
N SER A 408 17.37 16.84 40.89
CA SER A 408 17.80 15.46 40.58
C SER A 408 16.66 14.49 40.24
N ASP A 409 15.39 14.87 40.47
CA ASP A 409 14.24 14.03 40.14
C ASP A 409 13.84 14.12 38.67
N PHE A 410 14.25 15.18 37.98
CA PHE A 410 13.89 15.45 36.59
C PHE A 410 15.07 15.86 35.71
N LEU A 411 16.24 16.20 36.28
CA LEU A 411 17.48 16.44 35.54
C LEU A 411 18.38 15.20 35.52
N ARG A 412 19.03 14.96 34.38
CA ARG A 412 20.04 13.89 34.26
C ARG A 412 21.30 14.22 35.06
N PRO A 413 22.09 13.21 35.49
CA PRO A 413 23.36 13.45 36.15
C PRO A 413 24.28 14.38 35.36
N GLY A 414 24.77 15.44 36.01
CA GLY A 414 25.63 16.46 35.39
C GLY A 414 24.88 17.69 34.87
N ASN A 415 23.54 17.66 34.84
CA ASN A 415 22.71 18.84 34.67
C ASN A 415 22.20 19.31 36.04
N ASP A 416 22.67 20.46 36.50
CA ASP A 416 22.28 21.06 37.79
C ASP A 416 21.43 22.33 37.61
N ASP A 417 21.08 22.71 36.37
CA ASP A 417 20.29 23.91 36.06
C ASP A 417 18.82 23.52 35.80
N PRO A 418 17.89 23.79 36.75
CA PRO A 418 16.49 23.42 36.60
C PRO A 418 15.79 24.14 35.44
N THR A 419 16.34 25.25 34.95
CA THR A 419 15.78 25.98 33.79
C THR A 419 16.14 25.35 32.45
N SER A 420 16.99 24.32 32.46
CA SER A 420 17.49 23.64 31.26
C SER A 420 16.85 22.27 31.02
N PHE A 421 15.81 21.91 31.79
CA PHE A 421 15.08 20.65 31.60
C PHE A 421 14.60 20.52 30.16
N GLY A 422 14.91 19.39 29.52
CA GLY A 422 14.55 19.16 28.13
C GLY A 422 14.59 17.71 27.70
N PHE A 423 14.65 17.50 26.39
CA PHE A 423 14.68 16.17 25.77
C PHE A 423 15.80 15.28 26.32
N GLY A 424 17.00 15.82 26.51
CA GLY A 424 18.15 15.04 27.00
C GLY A 424 17.94 14.49 28.42
N ASP A 425 17.28 15.24 29.30
CA ASP A 425 16.93 14.78 30.65
C ASP A 425 15.81 13.73 30.60
N THR A 426 14.79 14.00 29.80
CA THR A 426 13.66 13.08 29.60
C THR A 426 14.13 11.74 29.02
N SER A 427 14.96 11.77 27.98
CA SER A 427 15.57 10.60 27.34
C SER A 427 16.38 9.75 28.32
N TYR A 428 17.18 10.39 29.18
CA TYR A 428 17.91 9.68 30.23
C TYR A 428 16.96 8.89 31.15
N PHE A 429 15.88 9.52 31.62
CA PHE A 429 14.96 8.85 32.54
C PHE A 429 14.06 7.81 31.86
N VAL A 430 13.70 8.00 30.59
CA VAL A 430 13.05 6.96 29.79
C VAL A 430 13.96 5.75 29.68
N GLN A 431 15.25 5.95 29.38
CA GLN A 431 16.23 4.86 29.33
C GLN A 431 16.41 4.16 30.69
N VAL A 432 16.44 4.92 31.79
CA VAL A 432 16.49 4.34 33.15
C VAL A 432 15.23 3.53 33.44
N ALA A 433 14.05 3.99 33.03
CA ALA A 433 12.79 3.28 33.26
C ALA A 433 12.70 1.99 32.44
N THR A 434 13.09 2.02 31.15
CA THR A 434 13.06 0.81 30.30
C THR A 434 14.10 -0.21 30.72
N SER A 435 15.33 0.22 31.06
CA SER A 435 16.37 -0.67 31.57
C SER A 435 16.03 -1.25 32.95
N GLY A 436 15.45 -0.42 33.84
CA GLY A 436 15.03 -0.81 35.18
C GLY A 436 13.68 -1.52 35.26
N PHE A 437 12.98 -1.71 34.14
CA PHE A 437 11.71 -2.45 34.10
C PHE A 437 11.96 -3.93 34.44
N THR A 438 11.32 -4.43 35.51
CA THR A 438 11.37 -5.83 35.93
C THR A 438 9.98 -6.45 35.74
N PRO A 439 9.71 -7.13 34.61
CA PRO A 439 8.42 -7.73 34.31
C PRO A 439 7.82 -8.52 35.47
N SER A 440 8.61 -9.34 36.17
CA SER A 440 8.05 -10.20 37.22
C SER A 440 7.56 -9.47 38.46
N GLU A 441 8.12 -8.28 38.74
CA GLU A 441 7.71 -7.42 39.84
C GLU A 441 6.45 -6.62 39.49
N VAL A 442 6.31 -6.25 38.22
CA VAL A 442 5.23 -5.38 37.73
C VAL A 442 3.99 -6.18 37.31
N LEU A 443 4.19 -7.25 36.53
CA LEU A 443 3.15 -8.02 35.87
C LEU A 443 2.90 -9.38 36.55
N GLY A 444 3.82 -9.83 37.39
CA GLY A 444 3.68 -11.06 38.19
C GLY A 444 4.74 -12.12 37.86
N SER A 445 4.86 -13.12 38.74
CA SER A 445 5.99 -14.07 38.72
C SER A 445 6.15 -14.89 37.44
N ASP A 446 5.09 -15.01 36.64
CA ASP A 446 5.10 -15.80 35.40
C ASP A 446 5.99 -15.17 34.32
N PHE A 447 6.31 -13.87 34.43
CA PHE A 447 7.22 -13.15 33.53
C PHE A 447 8.70 -13.18 33.98
N GLY A 448 9.05 -14.02 34.97
CA GLY A 448 10.40 -14.10 35.55
C GLY A 448 11.51 -14.41 34.55
N ASP A 449 11.23 -15.16 33.50
CA ASP A 449 12.24 -15.47 32.46
C ASP A 449 12.59 -14.25 31.61
N CYS A 450 11.69 -13.26 31.51
CA CYS A 450 11.91 -12.02 30.77
C CYS A 450 12.78 -11.00 31.52
N ASP A 451 12.92 -11.12 32.85
CA ASP A 451 13.70 -10.19 33.68
C ASP A 451 15.19 -10.15 33.29
N ALA A 452 15.70 -11.24 32.70
CA ALA A 452 17.11 -11.39 32.32
C ALA A 452 17.46 -10.76 30.97
N LEU A 453 16.46 -10.32 30.19
CA LEU A 453 16.64 -9.70 28.88
C LEU A 453 16.78 -8.17 29.00
N ASP A 454 17.28 -7.51 27.95
CA ASP A 454 17.50 -6.07 27.92
C ASP A 454 16.78 -5.43 26.73
N GLY A 455 16.49 -4.12 26.82
CA GLY A 455 15.91 -3.35 25.72
C GLY A 455 14.60 -3.92 25.19
N LYS A 456 14.42 -3.90 23.86
CA LYS A 456 13.20 -4.38 23.19
C LYS A 456 12.95 -5.88 23.42
N GLN A 457 14.00 -6.69 23.48
CA GLN A 457 13.88 -8.14 23.71
C GLN A 457 13.16 -8.49 25.02
N LYS A 458 13.31 -7.63 26.05
CA LYS A 458 12.56 -7.77 27.31
C LYS A 458 11.05 -7.63 27.08
N PHE A 459 10.62 -6.63 26.33
CA PHE A 459 9.20 -6.40 26.01
C PHE A 459 8.67 -7.47 25.06
N ASP A 460 9.46 -7.91 24.08
CA ASP A 460 9.07 -8.99 23.15
C ASP A 460 8.83 -10.31 23.90
N CYS A 461 9.69 -10.64 24.87
CA CYS A 461 9.48 -11.79 25.74
C CYS A 461 8.18 -11.68 26.54
N VAL A 462 7.87 -10.49 27.07
CA VAL A 462 6.61 -10.26 27.78
C VAL A 462 5.42 -10.41 26.85
N GLY A 463 5.51 -9.84 25.64
CA GLY A 463 4.47 -9.97 24.60
C GLY A 463 4.18 -11.43 24.27
N ALA A 464 5.22 -12.23 24.00
CA ALA A 464 5.08 -13.65 23.70
C ALA A 464 4.53 -14.45 24.88
N THR A 465 4.97 -14.15 26.10
CA THR A 465 4.46 -14.81 27.32
C THR A 465 2.99 -14.47 27.58
N ALA A 466 2.59 -13.21 27.35
CA ALA A 466 1.23 -12.74 27.54
C ALA A 466 0.27 -13.33 26.49
N GLU A 467 0.66 -13.33 25.22
CA GLU A 467 -0.11 -13.94 24.12
C GLU A 467 -0.39 -15.42 24.40
N ALA A 468 0.64 -16.20 24.76
CA ALA A 468 0.47 -17.60 25.13
C ALA A 468 -0.46 -17.77 26.35
N GLY A 469 -0.39 -16.85 27.32
CA GLY A 469 -1.29 -16.80 28.46
C GLY A 469 -2.75 -16.55 28.07
N PHE A 470 -3.00 -15.66 27.10
CA PHE A 470 -4.32 -15.38 26.55
C PHE A 470 -4.91 -16.58 25.81
N GLY A 471 -4.09 -17.30 25.04
CA GLY A 471 -4.50 -18.57 24.43
C GLY A 471 -4.96 -19.61 25.46
N ILE A 472 -4.24 -19.74 26.59
CA ILE A 472 -4.64 -20.64 27.70
C ILE A 472 -5.97 -20.18 28.35
N ALA A 473 -6.24 -18.88 28.35
CA ALA A 473 -7.49 -18.29 28.85
C ALA A 473 -8.67 -18.41 27.86
N GLY A 474 -8.44 -18.91 26.64
CA GLY A 474 -9.45 -19.04 25.59
C GLY A 474 -9.78 -17.73 24.89
N ILE A 475 -8.84 -16.79 24.87
CA ILE A 475 -8.93 -15.55 24.09
C ILE A 475 -8.25 -15.84 22.74
N GLU A 476 -9.00 -15.69 21.65
CA GLU A 476 -8.52 -15.97 20.30
C GLU A 476 -8.24 -14.65 19.57
N PHE A 477 -7.07 -14.58 18.93
CA PHE A 477 -6.69 -13.48 18.05
C PHE A 477 -6.88 -13.91 16.59
N PRO A 478 -7.11 -12.97 15.65
CA PRO A 478 -7.27 -13.25 14.23
C PRO A 478 -5.94 -13.56 13.52
N ILE A 479 -5.11 -14.44 14.09
CA ILE A 479 -3.77 -14.78 13.59
C ILE A 479 -3.93 -15.58 12.28
N PRO A 480 -3.24 -15.23 11.18
CA PRO A 480 -3.17 -16.07 10.01
C PRO A 480 -2.54 -17.42 10.35
N GLU A 481 -3.20 -18.51 9.96
CA GLU A 481 -2.81 -19.88 10.31
C GLU A 481 -3.08 -20.83 9.15
N ALA A 482 -2.62 -22.08 9.25
CA ALA A 482 -2.90 -23.10 8.25
C ALA A 482 -4.41 -23.37 8.13
N ARG A 483 -4.91 -23.45 6.90
CA ARG A 483 -6.34 -23.55 6.59
C ARG A 483 -6.69 -24.85 5.90
N ASP A 484 -7.97 -25.20 5.97
CA ASP A 484 -8.52 -26.34 5.23
C ASP A 484 -8.49 -26.03 3.73
N PHE A 485 -8.04 -27.00 2.95
CA PHE A 485 -7.97 -26.90 1.49
C PHE A 485 -8.31 -28.26 0.85
N GLY A 486 -8.60 -28.26 -0.44
CA GLY A 486 -8.87 -29.48 -1.21
C GLY A 486 -8.46 -29.33 -2.68
N ILE A 487 -8.13 -30.47 -3.31
CA ILE A 487 -7.91 -30.59 -4.75
C ILE A 487 -9.07 -31.39 -5.34
N ASP A 488 -9.80 -30.78 -6.26
CA ASP A 488 -10.99 -31.37 -6.90
C ASP A 488 -10.65 -32.05 -8.23
N SER A 489 -9.68 -31.51 -8.98
CA SER A 489 -9.22 -32.08 -10.24
C SER A 489 -7.74 -31.82 -10.50
N THR A 490 -7.13 -32.70 -11.29
CA THR A 490 -5.77 -32.57 -11.82
C THR A 490 -5.83 -32.86 -13.32
N ASN A 491 -5.30 -31.96 -14.14
CA ASN A 491 -5.24 -32.12 -15.59
C ASN A 491 -3.89 -31.62 -16.11
N ASP A 492 -3.45 -32.15 -17.24
CA ASP A 492 -2.26 -31.64 -17.94
C ASP A 492 -2.45 -30.17 -18.32
N ALA A 493 -1.41 -29.34 -18.18
CA ALA A 493 -1.49 -27.90 -18.46
C ALA A 493 -1.98 -27.60 -19.88
N LEU A 494 -1.46 -28.30 -20.88
CA LEU A 494 -1.86 -28.12 -22.27
C LEU A 494 -3.29 -28.60 -22.54
N SER A 495 -3.87 -29.44 -21.67
CA SER A 495 -5.29 -29.82 -21.72
C SER A 495 -6.23 -28.79 -21.09
N VAL A 496 -5.74 -27.99 -20.15
CA VAL A 496 -6.51 -26.90 -19.52
C VAL A 496 -6.64 -25.70 -20.45
N SER A 497 -5.55 -25.31 -21.12
CA SER A 497 -5.54 -24.16 -22.02
C SER A 497 -4.65 -24.38 -23.24
N ALA A 498 -5.25 -24.24 -24.43
CA ALA A 498 -4.55 -24.28 -25.71
C ALA A 498 -3.61 -23.09 -25.89
N VAL A 499 -3.84 -21.97 -25.19
CA VAL A 499 -2.96 -20.79 -25.23
C VAL A 499 -1.53 -21.13 -24.79
N LEU A 500 -1.38 -22.12 -23.90
CA LEU A 500 -0.08 -22.54 -23.38
C LEU A 500 0.79 -23.24 -24.42
N SER A 501 0.24 -23.64 -25.58
CA SER A 501 1.04 -24.22 -26.67
C SER A 501 2.01 -23.22 -27.32
N SER A 502 1.89 -21.92 -27.02
CA SER A 502 2.88 -20.92 -27.46
C SER A 502 4.14 -20.88 -26.58
N LEU A 503 4.14 -21.61 -25.47
CA LEU A 503 5.26 -21.72 -24.53
C LEU A 503 6.16 -22.91 -24.88
N ASP A 504 7.33 -22.98 -24.26
CA ASP A 504 8.29 -24.07 -24.46
C ASP A 504 8.03 -25.19 -23.44
N VAL A 505 6.88 -25.88 -23.58
CA VAL A 505 6.42 -26.98 -22.71
C VAL A 505 5.77 -28.10 -23.52
N GLU A 506 5.97 -29.37 -23.13
CA GLU A 506 5.38 -30.53 -23.80
C GLU A 506 4.19 -31.11 -23.01
N ALA A 507 3.34 -31.87 -23.70
CA ALA A 507 2.21 -32.54 -23.07
C ALA A 507 2.71 -33.66 -22.14
N GLY A 508 2.22 -33.66 -20.91
CA GLY A 508 2.64 -34.58 -19.85
C GLY A 508 3.84 -34.10 -19.04
N ASP A 509 4.28 -32.86 -19.21
CA ASP A 509 5.35 -32.28 -18.38
C ASP A 509 4.78 -31.65 -17.10
N ILE A 510 3.64 -30.97 -17.19
CA ILE A 510 3.12 -30.08 -16.16
C ILE A 510 1.66 -30.40 -15.84
N ASP A 511 1.36 -30.57 -14.55
CA ASP A 511 0.02 -30.75 -14.03
C ASP A 511 -0.54 -29.43 -13.47
N VAL A 512 -1.85 -29.25 -13.66
CA VAL A 512 -2.66 -28.15 -13.12
C VAL A 512 -3.73 -28.75 -12.23
N HIS A 513 -3.64 -28.46 -10.93
CA HIS A 513 -4.62 -28.81 -9.93
C HIS A 513 -5.57 -27.65 -9.68
N GLN A 514 -6.87 -27.94 -9.68
CA GLN A 514 -7.92 -26.99 -9.30
C GLN A 514 -8.62 -27.48 -8.04
N GLY A 515 -8.92 -26.56 -7.12
CA GLY A 515 -9.61 -26.87 -5.89
C GLY A 515 -9.94 -25.62 -5.08
N PHE A 516 -9.82 -25.69 -3.76
CA PHE A 516 -10.18 -24.59 -2.86
C PHE A 516 -9.28 -24.46 -1.63
N ILE A 517 -9.32 -23.29 -1.00
CA ILE A 517 -8.83 -23.02 0.36
C ILE A 517 -9.90 -22.26 1.14
N GLU A 518 -10.05 -22.54 2.44
CA GLU A 518 -11.01 -21.90 3.33
C GLU A 518 -10.37 -20.72 4.08
N LEU A 519 -10.75 -19.49 3.75
CA LEU A 519 -10.11 -18.27 4.26
C LEU A 519 -11.02 -17.50 5.22
N PRO A 520 -10.46 -16.87 6.28
CA PRO A 520 -11.23 -16.01 7.16
C PRO A 520 -11.57 -14.70 6.45
N GLN A 521 -12.84 -14.31 6.47
CA GLN A 521 -13.33 -13.11 5.82
C GLN A 521 -13.73 -12.05 6.88
N TYR A 522 -13.11 -10.89 6.82
CA TYR A 522 -13.33 -9.76 7.76
C TYR A 522 -14.14 -8.60 7.14
N ILE A 523 -14.27 -8.58 5.81
CA ILE A 523 -15.24 -7.72 5.10
C ILE A 523 -16.57 -8.49 5.00
N SER A 524 -17.71 -7.81 5.03
CA SER A 524 -19.01 -8.46 4.88
C SER A 524 -19.10 -9.34 3.63
N VAL A 525 -19.55 -10.59 3.80
CA VAL A 525 -19.93 -11.47 2.69
C VAL A 525 -21.27 -11.00 2.09
N PRO A 526 -21.37 -10.77 0.77
CA PRO A 526 -22.58 -10.23 0.18
C PRO A 526 -23.66 -11.31 0.00
N ASP A 527 -24.92 -11.01 0.36
CA ASP A 527 -26.06 -11.84 -0.07
C ASP A 527 -26.41 -11.56 -1.56
N ALA A 528 -27.37 -12.30 -2.13
CA ALA A 528 -27.77 -12.20 -3.54
C ALA A 528 -28.47 -10.89 -3.98
N ASN A 529 -28.77 -9.96 -3.06
CA ASN A 529 -29.48 -8.71 -3.33
C ASN A 529 -28.61 -7.45 -3.16
N GLN A 530 -27.29 -7.60 -3.02
CA GLN A 530 -26.35 -6.53 -2.72
C GLN A 530 -26.00 -5.68 -3.95
N THR A 531 -27.01 -5.04 -4.55
CA THR A 531 -26.88 -4.19 -5.74
C THR A 531 -27.06 -2.71 -5.43
N GLY A 532 -26.55 -1.83 -6.30
CA GLY A 532 -26.74 -0.38 -6.22
C GLY A 532 -25.85 0.31 -5.18
N PRO A 533 -26.06 1.62 -4.97
CA PRO A 533 -25.14 2.47 -4.19
C PRO A 533 -25.10 2.18 -2.69
N THR A 534 -26.07 1.43 -2.16
CA THR A 534 -26.16 1.05 -0.75
C THR A 534 -25.70 -0.39 -0.48
N SER A 535 -25.12 -1.06 -1.49
CA SER A 535 -24.61 -2.43 -1.37
C SER A 535 -23.47 -2.50 -0.35
N SER A 536 -23.47 -3.55 0.48
CA SER A 536 -22.41 -3.79 1.46
C SER A 536 -21.04 -3.96 0.82
N ILE A 537 -20.98 -4.46 -0.42
CA ILE A 537 -19.76 -4.60 -1.23
C ILE A 537 -19.03 -3.26 -1.36
N ARG A 538 -19.80 -2.15 -1.42
CA ARG A 538 -19.30 -0.79 -1.62
C ARG A 538 -19.21 -0.01 -0.31
N THR A 539 -20.12 -0.24 0.63
CA THR A 539 -20.28 0.62 1.81
C THR A 539 -19.62 0.09 3.08
N GLN A 540 -19.33 -1.21 3.17
CA GLN A 540 -18.77 -1.80 4.39
C GLN A 540 -17.25 -1.94 4.31
N SER A 541 -16.61 -1.87 5.47
CA SER A 541 -15.17 -1.98 5.70
C SER A 541 -14.95 -2.71 7.02
N TRP A 542 -13.71 -3.08 7.34
CA TRP A 542 -13.42 -3.78 8.60
C TRP A 542 -13.87 -2.98 9.82
N GLN A 543 -14.37 -3.69 10.83
CA GLN A 543 -14.73 -3.14 12.12
C GLN A 543 -13.82 -3.71 13.21
N PRO A 544 -13.36 -2.90 14.18
CA PRO A 544 -12.59 -3.41 15.31
C PRO A 544 -13.43 -4.39 16.13
N ASP A 545 -12.82 -5.47 16.62
CA ASP A 545 -13.46 -6.38 17.57
C ASP A 545 -13.56 -5.75 18.97
N SER A 546 -14.67 -5.05 19.23
CA SER A 546 -14.94 -4.42 20.53
C SER A 546 -15.05 -5.44 21.68
N GLY A 547 -15.42 -6.68 21.39
CA GLY A 547 -15.48 -7.75 22.39
C GLY A 547 -14.09 -8.13 22.86
N LEU A 548 -13.16 -8.36 21.92
CA LEU A 548 -11.75 -8.59 22.20
C LEU A 548 -11.11 -7.37 22.89
N ALA A 549 -11.40 -6.15 22.43
CA ALA A 549 -10.92 -4.92 23.06
C ALA A 549 -11.31 -4.84 24.54
N ALA A 550 -12.57 -5.11 24.88
CA ALA A 550 -13.06 -5.08 26.26
C ALA A 550 -12.38 -6.16 27.13
N ILE A 551 -12.16 -7.37 26.58
CA ILE A 551 -11.46 -8.44 27.29
C ILE A 551 -10.01 -8.05 27.56
N LEU A 552 -9.29 -7.57 26.55
CA LEU A 552 -7.90 -7.15 26.68
C LEU A 552 -7.75 -5.95 27.63
N GLY A 553 -8.67 -4.99 27.57
CA GLY A 553 -8.70 -3.86 28.49
C GLY A 553 -8.79 -4.29 29.95
N ASP A 554 -9.68 -5.23 30.28
CA ASP A 554 -9.81 -5.80 31.63
C ASP A 554 -8.56 -6.59 32.06
N GLN A 555 -8.01 -7.42 31.16
CA GLN A 555 -6.80 -8.22 31.47
C GLN A 555 -5.54 -7.36 31.66
N LEU A 556 -5.42 -6.28 30.89
CA LEU A 556 -4.26 -5.37 30.93
C LEU A 556 -4.45 -4.21 31.93
N ASP A 557 -5.62 -4.10 32.57
CA ASP A 557 -6.00 -2.96 33.43
C ASP A 557 -5.83 -1.61 32.69
N ALA A 558 -6.18 -1.61 31.41
CA ALA A 558 -6.06 -0.49 30.47
C ALA A 558 -7.42 -0.19 29.82
N THR A 559 -7.65 1.06 29.43
CA THR A 559 -8.84 1.45 28.67
C THR A 559 -8.52 1.39 27.18
N ILE A 560 -9.19 0.56 26.39
CA ILE A 560 -8.96 0.53 24.94
C ILE A 560 -10.16 1.24 24.30
N PRO A 561 -9.98 2.37 23.59
CA PRO A 561 -11.12 3.15 23.07
C PRO A 561 -12.13 2.36 22.24
N GLN A 562 -11.65 1.33 21.52
CA GLN A 562 -12.46 0.43 20.69
C GLN A 562 -13.35 -0.53 21.51
N GLU A 563 -13.25 -0.57 22.85
CA GLU A 563 -14.18 -1.31 23.72
C GLU A 563 -15.61 -0.76 23.64
N ASP A 564 -15.76 0.53 23.28
CA ASP A 564 -17.03 1.19 23.03
C ASP A 564 -17.01 1.83 21.64
N SER A 565 -17.83 1.32 20.72
CA SER A 565 -17.91 1.83 19.36
C SER A 565 -18.43 3.26 19.25
N ASP A 566 -19.10 3.75 20.29
CA ASP A 566 -19.53 5.16 20.39
C ASP A 566 -18.34 6.09 20.73
N VAL A 567 -17.24 5.54 21.29
CA VAL A 567 -16.00 6.27 21.60
C VAL A 567 -15.00 6.17 20.45
N SER A 568 -14.71 4.96 19.95
CA SER A 568 -13.87 4.78 18.77
C SER A 568 -14.27 3.55 17.98
N SER A 569 -14.39 3.74 16.67
CA SER A 569 -14.65 2.68 15.70
C SER A 569 -13.55 2.63 14.62
N VAL A 570 -12.35 3.09 14.98
CA VAL A 570 -11.17 3.12 14.13
C VAL A 570 -10.30 1.90 14.41
N LEU A 571 -10.07 1.08 13.39
CA LEU A 571 -9.10 -0.02 13.41
C LEU A 571 -7.74 0.51 12.95
N ASN A 572 -6.78 0.54 13.88
CA ASN A 572 -5.49 1.23 13.74
C ASN A 572 -4.37 0.47 14.48
N TYR A 573 -3.15 1.01 14.47
CA TYR A 573 -2.01 0.43 15.19
C TYR A 573 -2.18 0.32 16.73
N ASN A 574 -3.12 1.07 17.32
CA ASN A 574 -3.44 0.98 18.75
C ASN A 574 -4.39 -0.19 19.05
N PHE A 575 -5.32 -0.51 18.15
CA PHE A 575 -6.12 -1.73 18.20
C PHE A 575 -6.36 -2.30 16.78
N PRO A 576 -5.54 -3.29 16.35
CA PRO A 576 -5.48 -3.72 14.96
C PRO A 576 -6.41 -4.89 14.63
N PHE A 577 -7.14 -5.45 15.59
CA PHE A 577 -7.83 -6.74 15.42
C PHE A 577 -9.25 -6.56 14.83
N PRO A 578 -9.51 -7.06 13.61
CA PRO A 578 -10.83 -6.99 12.98
C PRO A 578 -11.80 -8.04 13.52
N THR A 579 -13.10 -7.76 13.41
CA THR A 579 -14.17 -8.73 13.71
C THR A 579 -14.36 -9.70 12.54
N LEU A 580 -14.22 -11.01 12.78
CA LEU A 580 -14.51 -12.06 11.79
C LEU A 580 -15.98 -12.02 11.35
N GLN A 581 -16.22 -12.09 10.03
CA GLN A 581 -17.57 -12.11 9.46
C GLN A 581 -18.01 -13.53 9.11
N ASP A 582 -17.14 -14.29 8.42
CA ASP A 582 -17.40 -15.66 7.99
C ASP A 582 -16.09 -16.37 7.61
N ASP A 583 -16.13 -17.68 7.39
CA ASP A 583 -15.08 -18.46 6.73
C ASP A 583 -15.55 -18.84 5.32
N VAL A 584 -14.78 -18.50 4.29
CA VAL A 584 -15.20 -18.63 2.88
C VAL A 584 -14.28 -19.56 2.10
N ARG A 585 -14.87 -20.47 1.31
CA ARG A 585 -14.11 -21.32 0.38
C ARG A 585 -13.85 -20.58 -0.92
N VAL A 586 -12.57 -20.36 -1.20
CA VAL A 586 -12.12 -19.63 -2.40
C VAL A 586 -11.43 -20.59 -3.37
N PRO A 587 -11.56 -20.40 -4.70
CA PRO A 587 -10.85 -21.19 -5.68
C PRO A 587 -9.33 -21.09 -5.51
N MET A 588 -8.65 -22.21 -5.66
CA MET A 588 -7.19 -22.31 -5.66
C MET A 588 -6.73 -23.08 -6.88
N LEU A 589 -5.69 -22.56 -7.52
CA LEU A 589 -4.96 -23.17 -8.62
C LEU A 589 -3.56 -23.56 -8.12
N VAL A 590 -3.10 -24.77 -8.46
CA VAL A 590 -1.72 -25.20 -8.20
C VAL A 590 -1.12 -25.78 -9.48
N ILE A 591 0.09 -25.38 -9.84
CA ILE A 591 0.81 -25.86 -11.02
C ILE A 591 2.08 -26.57 -10.55
N THR A 592 2.31 -27.80 -11.01
CA THR A 592 3.38 -28.69 -10.56
C THR A 592 3.99 -29.48 -11.72
N PRO A 593 5.16 -30.11 -11.53
CA PRO A 593 5.61 -31.16 -12.43
C PRO A 593 4.61 -32.32 -12.46
N ASN A 594 4.51 -32.99 -13.61
CA ASN A 594 3.60 -34.10 -13.80
C ASN A 594 3.77 -35.20 -12.74
N GLY A 595 2.66 -35.58 -12.11
CA GLY A 595 2.59 -36.63 -11.10
C GLY A 595 3.03 -36.20 -9.70
N GLU A 596 3.44 -34.95 -9.51
CA GLU A 596 3.73 -34.38 -8.19
C GLU A 596 2.49 -33.72 -7.59
N ASN A 597 2.38 -33.71 -6.27
CA ASN A 597 1.23 -33.14 -5.55
C ASN A 597 1.71 -32.53 -4.23
N PRO A 598 1.54 -31.22 -3.99
CA PRO A 598 2.04 -30.57 -2.78
C PRO A 598 1.33 -31.02 -1.49
N ALA A 599 0.16 -31.66 -1.62
CA ALA A 599 -0.61 -32.16 -0.48
C ALA A 599 -0.11 -33.52 0.04
N ASP A 600 0.83 -34.18 -0.65
CA ASP A 600 1.39 -35.47 -0.21
C ASP A 600 2.92 -35.49 -0.21
N ASP A 601 3.51 -36.29 0.68
CA ASP A 601 4.96 -36.40 0.88
C ASP A 601 5.60 -37.51 0.02
N SER A 602 4.89 -37.99 -1.01
CA SER A 602 5.25 -39.22 -1.72
C SER A 602 6.28 -39.01 -2.83
N GLY A 603 6.44 -37.76 -3.29
CA GLY A 603 7.33 -37.34 -4.37
C GLY A 603 8.54 -36.52 -3.93
N THR A 604 9.07 -35.71 -4.84
CA THR A 604 10.18 -34.79 -4.52
C THR A 604 9.61 -33.57 -3.79
N PRO A 605 10.17 -33.15 -2.64
CA PRO A 605 9.68 -31.95 -1.97
C PRO A 605 9.70 -30.74 -2.91
N LEU A 606 8.52 -30.12 -3.09
CA LEU A 606 8.31 -29.01 -4.00
C LEU A 606 8.70 -27.69 -3.33
N ILE A 607 9.41 -26.82 -4.02
CA ILE A 607 9.68 -25.47 -3.53
C ILE A 607 8.46 -24.61 -3.82
N PRO A 608 7.79 -24.06 -2.79
CA PRO A 608 6.53 -23.36 -3.00
C PRO A 608 6.74 -21.95 -3.55
N VAL A 609 5.91 -21.57 -4.52
CA VAL A 609 5.82 -20.24 -5.11
C VAL A 609 4.37 -19.78 -5.06
N ILE A 610 4.08 -18.59 -4.54
CA ILE A 610 2.77 -17.96 -4.65
C ILE A 610 2.79 -16.97 -5.81
N PHE A 611 1.84 -17.07 -6.74
CA PHE A 611 1.64 -16.10 -7.82
C PHE A 611 0.36 -15.28 -7.55
N GLN A 612 0.48 -13.95 -7.52
CA GLN A 612 -0.67 -13.04 -7.41
C GLN A 612 -0.86 -12.22 -8.68
N HIS A 613 -2.05 -12.36 -9.28
CA HIS A 613 -2.47 -11.71 -10.52
C HIS A 613 -2.73 -10.19 -10.39
N GLY A 614 -2.92 -9.47 -11.51
CA GLY A 614 -3.21 -8.04 -11.58
C GLY A 614 -4.70 -7.64 -11.42
N ILE A 615 -5.02 -6.34 -11.52
CA ILE A 615 -6.36 -5.79 -11.17
C ILE A 615 -7.50 -6.11 -12.14
N THR A 616 -7.21 -6.36 -13.41
CA THR A 616 -8.25 -6.69 -14.41
C THR A 616 -8.21 -8.17 -14.78
N THR A 617 -7.55 -8.99 -13.99
CA THR A 617 -7.29 -10.40 -14.29
C THR A 617 -7.83 -11.29 -13.17
N ASP A 618 -7.52 -12.58 -13.24
CA ASP A 618 -7.90 -13.59 -12.25
C ASP A 618 -6.77 -14.61 -12.08
N ARG A 619 -6.96 -15.61 -11.22
CA ARG A 619 -6.02 -16.70 -10.91
C ARG A 619 -5.45 -17.41 -12.14
N SER A 620 -6.17 -17.45 -13.27
CA SER A 620 -5.67 -18.04 -14.52
C SER A 620 -4.46 -17.31 -15.09
N ALA A 621 -4.21 -16.05 -14.70
CA ALA A 621 -2.99 -15.33 -15.09
C ALA A 621 -1.70 -16.05 -14.66
N ALA A 622 -1.79 -16.95 -13.67
CA ALA A 622 -0.69 -17.83 -13.26
C ALA A 622 -0.40 -18.94 -14.26
N LEU A 623 -1.32 -19.31 -15.18
CA LEU A 623 -1.17 -20.48 -16.04
C LEU A 623 0.08 -20.37 -16.91
N ALA A 624 0.24 -19.28 -17.67
CA ALA A 624 1.39 -19.16 -18.57
C ALA A 624 2.72 -18.96 -17.83
N PHE A 625 2.78 -18.01 -16.89
CA PHE A 625 3.99 -17.76 -16.10
C PHE A 625 4.38 -18.97 -15.25
N GLY A 626 3.41 -19.56 -14.55
CA GLY A 626 3.61 -20.70 -13.65
C GLY A 626 4.00 -21.97 -14.39
N THR A 627 3.34 -22.30 -15.50
CA THR A 627 3.69 -23.46 -16.33
C THR A 627 5.11 -23.34 -16.89
N GLN A 628 5.47 -22.19 -17.47
CA GLN A 628 6.85 -21.98 -17.95
C GLN A 628 7.86 -21.99 -16.80
N LEU A 629 7.52 -21.39 -15.65
CA LEU A 629 8.41 -21.34 -14.49
C LEU A 629 8.72 -22.75 -13.96
N VAL A 630 7.69 -23.59 -13.79
CA VAL A 630 7.87 -24.97 -13.32
C VAL A 630 8.72 -25.76 -14.32
N ALA A 631 8.38 -25.72 -15.61
CA ALA A 631 9.13 -26.44 -16.65
C ALA A 631 10.61 -26.02 -16.72
N SER A 632 10.88 -24.71 -16.78
CA SER A 632 12.26 -24.20 -16.84
C SER A 632 13.03 -24.44 -15.54
N ALA A 633 12.36 -24.48 -14.38
CA ALA A 633 12.99 -24.80 -13.12
C ALA A 633 13.43 -26.27 -13.04
N GLU A 634 12.66 -27.20 -13.61
CA GLU A 634 13.05 -28.61 -13.69
C GLU A 634 14.32 -28.81 -14.51
N GLU A 635 14.47 -28.08 -15.62
CA GLU A 635 15.72 -28.08 -16.40
C GLU A 635 16.91 -27.55 -15.60
N ALA A 636 16.66 -26.60 -14.69
CA ALA A 636 17.64 -26.06 -13.75
C ALA A 636 17.87 -26.97 -12.52
N GLY A 637 17.16 -28.10 -12.41
CA GLY A 637 17.28 -29.06 -11.32
C GLY A 637 16.52 -28.69 -10.05
N LEU A 638 15.53 -27.81 -10.16
CA LEU A 638 14.62 -27.41 -9.09
C LEU A 638 13.22 -27.99 -9.36
N SER A 639 12.49 -28.36 -8.31
CA SER A 639 11.10 -28.84 -8.43
C SER A 639 10.21 -27.83 -7.71
N LEU A 640 9.37 -27.11 -8.45
CA LEU A 640 8.57 -25.99 -7.93
C LEU A 640 7.08 -26.35 -7.90
N ALA A 641 6.32 -25.71 -7.01
CA ALA A 641 4.85 -25.70 -7.05
C ALA A 641 4.36 -24.26 -7.01
N VAL A 642 3.59 -23.83 -8.02
CA VAL A 642 3.04 -22.48 -8.12
C VAL A 642 1.59 -22.47 -7.66
N PHE A 643 1.27 -21.73 -6.62
CA PHE A 643 -0.05 -21.57 -6.03
C PHE A 643 -0.64 -20.20 -6.41
N ALA A 644 -1.91 -20.17 -6.81
CA ALA A 644 -2.62 -18.93 -7.10
C ALA A 644 -4.06 -18.95 -6.56
N ILE A 645 -4.47 -17.84 -5.98
CA ILE A 645 -5.85 -17.55 -5.56
C ILE A 645 -6.24 -16.17 -6.08
N ASP A 646 -7.55 -15.93 -6.22
CA ASP A 646 -8.03 -14.61 -6.58
C ASP A 646 -7.96 -13.64 -5.42
N GLN A 647 -7.64 -12.38 -5.77
CA GLN A 647 -7.82 -11.26 -4.87
C GLN A 647 -9.31 -11.05 -4.54
N PRO A 648 -9.66 -10.43 -3.41
CA PRO A 648 -11.03 -10.00 -3.14
C PRO A 648 -11.63 -9.25 -4.36
N LEU A 649 -12.90 -9.51 -4.68
CA LEU A 649 -13.62 -8.97 -5.84
C LEU A 649 -13.13 -9.39 -7.24
N HIS A 650 -12.33 -10.46 -7.33
CA HIS A 650 -11.86 -11.04 -8.60
C HIS A 650 -12.33 -12.49 -8.79
N GLY A 651 -12.06 -13.06 -9.96
CA GLY A 651 -12.47 -14.42 -10.33
C GLY A 651 -12.78 -14.53 -11.81
N VAL A 652 -13.14 -15.74 -12.24
CA VAL A 652 -13.44 -16.02 -13.66
C VAL A 652 -14.72 -15.29 -14.09
N SER A 653 -14.66 -14.54 -15.19
CA SER A 653 -15.75 -13.67 -15.64
C SER A 653 -16.75 -14.38 -16.56
N PRO A 654 -17.97 -13.83 -16.72
CA PRO A 654 -18.82 -14.12 -17.87
C PRO A 654 -18.14 -13.80 -19.21
N PHE A 655 -18.58 -14.45 -20.28
CA PHE A 655 -18.14 -14.15 -21.65
C PHE A 655 -19.32 -14.29 -22.61
N THR A 656 -19.24 -13.63 -23.76
CA THR A 656 -20.26 -13.66 -24.80
C THR A 656 -19.95 -14.74 -25.85
N LEU A 657 -20.94 -15.09 -26.68
CA LEU A 657 -20.69 -15.94 -27.86
C LEU A 657 -19.66 -15.32 -28.82
N GLU A 658 -19.65 -13.99 -28.95
CA GLU A 658 -18.67 -13.28 -29.79
C GLU A 658 -17.24 -13.46 -29.27
N ASP A 659 -17.06 -13.45 -27.94
CA ASP A 659 -15.76 -13.73 -27.31
C ASP A 659 -15.30 -15.16 -27.63
N GLN A 660 -16.22 -16.14 -27.57
CA GLN A 660 -15.91 -17.52 -27.96
C GLN A 660 -15.54 -17.66 -29.44
N GLU A 661 -16.30 -17.03 -30.34
CA GLU A 661 -16.03 -17.06 -31.79
C GLU A 661 -14.67 -16.43 -32.11
N SER A 662 -14.36 -15.29 -31.47
CA SER A 662 -13.09 -14.57 -31.62
C SER A 662 -11.90 -15.38 -31.10
N LEU A 663 -12.05 -15.98 -29.91
CA LEU A 663 -11.03 -16.84 -29.31
C LEU A 663 -10.80 -18.10 -30.15
N ALA A 664 -11.87 -18.77 -30.58
CA ALA A 664 -11.81 -19.96 -31.44
C ALA A 664 -11.08 -19.65 -32.75
N LEU A 665 -11.44 -18.54 -33.42
CA LEU A 665 -10.77 -18.11 -34.65
C LEU A 665 -9.27 -17.87 -34.40
N THR A 666 -8.93 -17.15 -33.33
CA THR A 666 -7.55 -16.83 -32.98
C THR A 666 -6.72 -18.10 -32.79
N LEU A 667 -7.21 -19.05 -32.00
CA LEU A 667 -6.52 -20.30 -31.72
C LEU A 667 -6.46 -21.24 -32.93
N LEU A 668 -7.51 -21.29 -33.76
CA LEU A 668 -7.51 -22.05 -35.01
C LEU A 668 -6.49 -21.51 -36.01
N VAL A 669 -6.32 -20.18 -36.08
CA VAL A 669 -5.30 -19.54 -36.93
C VAL A 669 -3.90 -19.81 -36.38
N GLN A 670 -3.69 -19.65 -35.08
CA GLN A 670 -2.41 -19.95 -34.43
C GLN A 670 -2.00 -21.42 -34.59
N GLY A 671 -2.97 -22.34 -34.49
CA GLY A 671 -2.78 -23.77 -34.72
C GLY A 671 -2.65 -24.17 -36.20
N GLY A 672 -2.73 -23.22 -37.14
CA GLY A 672 -2.62 -23.48 -38.59
C GLY A 672 -3.78 -24.31 -39.15
N VAL A 673 -4.91 -24.38 -38.44
CA VAL A 673 -6.12 -25.09 -38.87
C VAL A 673 -6.91 -24.26 -39.88
N VAL A 674 -6.85 -22.94 -39.74
CA VAL A 674 -7.48 -21.99 -40.65
C VAL A 674 -6.44 -20.95 -41.05
N ASP A 675 -6.45 -20.53 -42.32
CA ASP A 675 -5.61 -19.43 -42.80
C ASP A 675 -5.98 -18.10 -42.11
N GLN A 676 -5.00 -17.22 -41.92
CA GLN A 676 -5.24 -15.87 -41.40
C GLN A 676 -6.27 -15.14 -42.30
N PRO A 677 -7.40 -14.66 -41.75
CA PRO A 677 -8.45 -14.03 -42.54
C PRO A 677 -8.01 -12.68 -43.11
N GLU A 678 -8.51 -12.33 -44.30
CA GLU A 678 -8.43 -10.94 -44.80
C GLU A 678 -9.27 -10.03 -43.88
N LEU A 679 -8.85 -8.78 -43.68
CA LEU A 679 -9.60 -7.79 -42.90
C LEU A 679 -10.51 -6.95 -43.82
N ASP A 680 -11.67 -6.55 -43.32
CA ASP A 680 -12.57 -5.60 -43.99
C ASP A 680 -12.08 -4.14 -43.87
N ASP A 681 -12.84 -3.19 -44.43
CA ASP A 681 -12.48 -1.76 -44.41
C ASP A 681 -12.53 -1.15 -42.99
N GLU A 682 -13.17 -1.85 -42.04
CA GLU A 682 -13.27 -1.51 -40.63
C GLU A 682 -12.26 -2.27 -39.75
N GLY A 683 -11.42 -3.13 -40.34
CA GLY A 683 -10.39 -3.90 -39.65
C GLY A 683 -10.86 -5.22 -39.05
N ASN A 684 -12.10 -5.65 -39.32
CA ASN A 684 -12.64 -6.91 -38.79
C ASN A 684 -12.28 -8.10 -39.70
N PRO A 685 -12.06 -9.30 -39.14
CA PRO A 685 -11.76 -10.49 -39.93
C PRO A 685 -12.94 -10.93 -40.80
N ILE A 686 -12.69 -11.14 -42.09
CA ILE A 686 -13.67 -11.70 -43.03
C ILE A 686 -13.69 -13.23 -42.87
N VAL A 687 -14.61 -13.71 -42.03
CA VAL A 687 -14.78 -15.15 -41.75
C VAL A 687 -15.56 -15.82 -42.89
N THR A 688 -14.97 -16.87 -43.50
CA THR A 688 -15.65 -17.64 -44.55
C THR A 688 -16.70 -18.60 -43.96
N PRO A 689 -17.73 -19.03 -44.72
CA PRO A 689 -18.69 -20.01 -44.22
C PRO A 689 -18.07 -21.35 -43.79
N GLU A 690 -16.92 -21.73 -44.36
CA GLU A 690 -16.19 -22.94 -43.99
C GLU A 690 -15.45 -22.74 -42.66
N THR A 691 -14.77 -21.60 -42.50
CA THR A 691 -14.15 -21.21 -41.23
C THR A 691 -15.19 -21.12 -40.11
N GLN A 692 -16.33 -20.48 -40.36
CA GLN A 692 -17.40 -20.37 -39.37
C GLN A 692 -17.92 -21.75 -38.97
N ALA A 693 -18.07 -22.69 -39.90
CA ALA A 693 -18.50 -24.05 -39.55
C ALA A 693 -17.48 -24.76 -38.64
N THR A 694 -16.18 -24.51 -38.80
CA THR A 694 -15.14 -25.01 -37.89
C THR A 694 -15.24 -24.34 -36.52
N ILE A 695 -15.42 -23.01 -36.46
CA ILE A 695 -15.65 -22.27 -35.21
C ILE A 695 -16.88 -22.83 -34.47
N ASP A 696 -18.00 -22.97 -35.16
CA ASP A 696 -19.24 -23.53 -34.60
C ASP A 696 -19.03 -24.95 -34.05
N THR A 697 -18.15 -25.75 -34.68
CA THR A 697 -17.82 -27.11 -34.23
C THR A 697 -16.99 -27.11 -32.94
N VAL A 698 -16.05 -26.18 -32.80
CA VAL A 698 -15.26 -25.97 -31.58
C VAL A 698 -16.17 -25.52 -30.43
N ILE A 699 -17.00 -24.51 -30.67
CA ILE A 699 -17.96 -24.00 -29.66
C ILE A 699 -18.95 -25.09 -29.23
N ALA A 700 -19.33 -26.00 -30.13
CA ALA A 700 -20.20 -27.13 -29.81
C ALA A 700 -19.52 -28.25 -29.02
N GLY A 701 -18.20 -28.20 -28.80
CA GLY A 701 -17.45 -29.28 -28.16
C GLY A 701 -17.32 -30.54 -29.03
N GLU A 702 -17.43 -30.39 -30.35
CA GLU A 702 -17.47 -31.49 -31.32
C GLU A 702 -16.17 -31.62 -32.14
N PHE A 703 -15.19 -30.74 -31.92
CA PHE A 703 -13.98 -30.67 -32.73
C PHE A 703 -13.05 -31.89 -32.56
N PRO A 704 -12.78 -32.42 -31.36
CA PRO A 704 -12.03 -33.66 -31.17
C PRO A 704 -12.67 -34.84 -31.90
N ALA A 705 -14.00 -34.93 -31.90
CA ALA A 705 -14.70 -35.99 -32.63
C ALA A 705 -14.58 -35.83 -34.15
N GLN A 706 -14.55 -34.60 -34.65
CA GLN A 706 -14.26 -34.30 -36.04
C GLN A 706 -12.82 -34.67 -36.43
N ILE A 707 -11.83 -34.30 -35.61
CA ILE A 707 -10.42 -34.64 -35.81
C ILE A 707 -10.21 -36.14 -35.77
N LEU A 708 -10.75 -36.82 -34.76
CA LEU A 708 -10.69 -38.26 -34.63
C LEU A 708 -11.36 -38.96 -35.83
N THR A 709 -12.46 -38.39 -36.34
CA THR A 709 -13.14 -38.86 -37.55
C THR A 709 -12.26 -38.70 -38.79
N ALA A 710 -11.58 -37.56 -38.93
CA ALA A 710 -10.66 -37.32 -40.04
C ALA A 710 -9.48 -38.31 -40.02
N ILE A 711 -8.89 -38.58 -38.84
CA ILE A 711 -7.82 -39.58 -38.64
C ILE A 711 -8.33 -41.00 -38.98
N ALA A 712 -9.52 -41.35 -38.50
CA ALA A 712 -10.09 -42.69 -38.70
C ALA A 712 -10.55 -42.95 -40.14
N LEU A 713 -10.74 -41.92 -40.97
CA LEU A 713 -11.21 -42.02 -42.35
C LEU A 713 -10.19 -41.55 -43.40
N GLY A 714 -9.08 -40.91 -42.99
CA GLY A 714 -8.10 -40.31 -43.90
C GLY A 714 -8.68 -39.15 -44.71
N LEU A 715 -9.40 -38.23 -44.07
CA LEU A 715 -10.05 -37.08 -44.71
C LEU A 715 -9.22 -35.79 -44.54
N GLU A 716 -9.17 -34.93 -45.56
CA GLU A 716 -8.64 -33.54 -45.45
C GLU A 716 -9.54 -32.70 -44.52
N PRO A 717 -8.96 -31.86 -43.64
CA PRO A 717 -8.45 -30.53 -44.04
C PRO A 717 -7.05 -30.10 -43.53
N LEU A 718 -6.30 -30.93 -42.79
CA LEU A 718 -4.96 -30.57 -42.30
C LEU A 718 -3.89 -31.33 -43.11
N ASP A 719 -2.96 -30.60 -43.76
CA ASP A 719 -2.03 -31.07 -44.80
C ASP A 719 -0.94 -32.05 -44.30
N ALA A 720 -1.37 -33.25 -43.92
CA ALA A 720 -0.57 -34.45 -44.00
C ALA A 720 -1.33 -35.44 -44.88
N SER A 721 -0.91 -35.61 -46.14
CA SER A 721 -1.41 -36.71 -46.98
C SER A 721 -1.11 -38.06 -46.31
N PRO A 722 -2.14 -38.87 -46.02
CA PRO A 722 -2.07 -40.25 -46.51
C PRO A 722 -3.42 -40.83 -47.01
N ASP A 723 -3.33 -41.62 -48.07
CA ASP A 723 -4.41 -42.43 -48.66
C ASP A 723 -4.91 -43.61 -47.74
N THR A 724 -4.72 -43.57 -46.40
CA THR A 724 -4.95 -44.73 -45.51
C THR A 724 -5.67 -44.40 -44.18
N PRO A 725 -6.90 -44.91 -43.95
CA PRO A 725 -7.66 -44.73 -42.69
C PRO A 725 -7.04 -45.43 -41.46
N CYS A 726 -7.12 -44.83 -40.25
CA CYS A 726 -6.74 -45.50 -38.98
C CYS A 726 -7.94 -46.25 -38.33
N GLU A 727 -7.87 -47.57 -38.18
CA GLU A 727 -8.93 -48.33 -37.51
C GLU A 727 -8.97 -48.10 -35.98
N ASP A 728 -7.83 -47.86 -35.34
CA ASP A 728 -7.73 -47.66 -33.89
C ASP A 728 -8.29 -46.33 -33.39
N ALA A 729 -8.51 -45.38 -34.32
CA ALA A 729 -9.20 -44.12 -34.10
C ALA A 729 -10.74 -44.22 -34.24
N ARG A 730 -11.30 -45.40 -34.58
CA ARG A 730 -12.76 -45.55 -34.76
C ARG A 730 -13.48 -45.75 -33.43
N PHE A 731 -14.60 -45.06 -33.26
CA PHE A 731 -15.49 -45.18 -32.10
C PHE A 731 -16.94 -45.49 -32.50
N ASP A 732 -17.73 -46.02 -31.57
CA ASP A 732 -19.15 -46.36 -31.82
C ASP A 732 -20.00 -45.11 -32.06
N GLY A 733 -20.85 -45.14 -33.10
CA GLY A 733 -21.68 -44.00 -33.51
C GLY A 733 -21.02 -43.03 -34.50
N MET A 734 -19.77 -43.27 -34.88
CA MET A 734 -19.01 -42.42 -35.81
C MET A 734 -19.60 -42.40 -37.24
N PRO A 735 -19.62 -41.24 -37.94
CA PRO A 735 -20.05 -41.14 -39.34
C PRO A 735 -19.15 -41.94 -40.31
N ASP A 736 -19.73 -42.58 -41.33
CA ASP A 736 -19.00 -43.40 -42.31
C ASP A 736 -18.46 -42.63 -43.54
N GLY A 737 -18.54 -41.30 -43.52
CA GLY A 737 -18.20 -40.41 -44.64
C GLY A 737 -19.23 -40.40 -45.79
N ALA A 738 -20.25 -41.27 -45.77
CA ALA A 738 -21.33 -41.33 -46.76
C ALA A 738 -22.73 -41.03 -46.17
N GLY A 739 -22.79 -40.57 -44.91
CA GLY A 739 -24.01 -40.20 -44.20
C GLY A 739 -24.70 -41.36 -43.45
N GLY A 740 -24.01 -42.50 -43.27
CA GLY A 740 -24.37 -43.57 -42.34
C GLY A 740 -23.53 -43.55 -41.07
N THR A 741 -23.86 -44.39 -40.10
CA THR A 741 -23.05 -44.62 -38.88
C THR A 741 -22.30 -45.94 -39.01
N VAL A 742 -20.99 -45.93 -38.75
CA VAL A 742 -20.21 -47.16 -38.57
C VAL A 742 -20.45 -47.69 -37.15
N SER A 743 -20.63 -49.00 -36.98
CA SER A 743 -20.56 -49.61 -35.65
C SER A 743 -19.09 -49.76 -35.26
N GLY A 744 -18.60 -48.90 -34.37
CA GLY A 744 -17.25 -49.00 -33.82
C GLY A 744 -17.15 -50.16 -32.83
N GLU A 745 -15.96 -50.76 -32.70
CA GLU A 745 -15.70 -51.78 -31.65
C GLU A 745 -15.32 -51.14 -30.30
N ARG A 746 -15.12 -49.82 -30.24
CA ARG A 746 -14.51 -49.06 -29.14
C ARG A 746 -15.34 -47.84 -28.71
N SER A 747 -15.17 -47.37 -27.47
CA SER A 747 -15.71 -46.08 -27.04
C SER A 747 -14.90 -44.91 -27.62
N PHE A 748 -15.44 -43.70 -27.54
CA PHE A 748 -14.73 -42.47 -27.91
C PHE A 748 -13.41 -42.35 -27.13
N ASP A 749 -13.45 -42.47 -25.79
CA ASP A 749 -12.28 -42.39 -24.92
C ASP A 749 -11.21 -43.45 -25.25
N GLU A 750 -11.64 -44.66 -25.61
CA GLU A 750 -10.72 -45.73 -25.99
C GLU A 750 -10.03 -45.40 -27.32
N ALA A 751 -10.75 -44.82 -28.29
CA ALA A 751 -10.18 -44.38 -29.56
C ALA A 751 -9.22 -43.20 -29.38
N VAL A 752 -9.55 -42.23 -28.51
CA VAL A 752 -8.66 -41.13 -28.12
C VAL A 752 -7.38 -41.69 -27.49
N GLY A 753 -7.50 -42.58 -26.50
CA GLY A 753 -6.36 -43.18 -25.83
C GLY A 753 -5.45 -43.98 -26.77
N ASN A 754 -6.00 -44.62 -27.80
CA ASN A 754 -5.20 -45.31 -28.81
C ASN A 754 -4.42 -44.35 -29.71
N VAL A 755 -5.05 -43.25 -30.14
CA VAL A 755 -4.41 -42.22 -30.96
C VAL A 755 -3.28 -41.54 -30.19
N LEU A 756 -3.54 -41.13 -28.95
CA LEU A 756 -2.53 -40.53 -28.06
C LEU A 756 -1.38 -41.51 -27.74
N ALA A 757 -1.65 -42.82 -27.69
CA ALA A 757 -0.63 -43.86 -27.48
C ALA A 757 0.15 -44.25 -28.75
N GLY A 758 0.04 -43.50 -29.85
CA GLY A 758 0.78 -43.75 -31.10
C GLY A 758 0.29 -44.96 -31.89
N GLN A 759 -0.90 -45.48 -31.62
CA GLN A 759 -1.39 -46.70 -32.31
C GLN A 759 -1.75 -46.46 -33.78
N CYS A 760 -1.82 -45.20 -34.22
CA CYS A 760 -2.00 -44.80 -35.62
C CYS A 760 -0.67 -44.51 -36.36
N ASP A 761 0.49 -44.87 -35.80
CA ASP A 761 1.84 -44.54 -36.33
C ASP A 761 2.10 -45.01 -37.79
N ASP A 762 1.46 -46.09 -38.25
CA ASP A 762 1.63 -46.61 -39.62
C ASP A 762 1.02 -45.70 -40.71
N VAL A 763 0.28 -44.67 -40.32
CA VAL A 763 -0.36 -43.69 -41.21
C VAL A 763 0.62 -42.59 -41.65
N ILE A 764 1.82 -42.51 -41.04
CA ILE A 764 2.78 -41.41 -41.25
C ILE A 764 4.18 -41.96 -41.56
N VAL A 765 4.57 -42.01 -42.84
CA VAL A 765 5.99 -42.15 -43.23
C VAL A 765 6.33 -41.12 -44.31
N GLY A 766 6.99 -40.03 -43.91
CA GLY A 766 7.27 -38.90 -44.81
C GLY A 766 8.29 -37.84 -44.39
N ALA A 767 9.37 -38.20 -43.68
CA ALA A 767 10.62 -37.44 -43.47
C ALA A 767 10.62 -36.20 -42.54
N GLY A 768 11.03 -36.42 -41.28
CA GLY A 768 11.32 -35.42 -40.24
C GLY A 768 10.79 -35.94 -38.90
N GLU A 769 11.54 -35.82 -37.80
CA GLU A 769 11.42 -36.65 -36.59
C GLU A 769 10.23 -36.37 -35.63
N ASP A 770 9.03 -35.99 -36.10
CA ASP A 770 7.84 -35.91 -35.21
C ASP A 770 6.56 -36.47 -35.84
N PRO A 771 5.87 -37.44 -35.20
CA PRO A 771 4.58 -37.93 -35.68
C PRO A 771 3.48 -36.90 -35.39
N VAL A 772 2.91 -36.31 -36.43
CA VAL A 772 1.67 -35.52 -36.32
C VAL A 772 0.51 -36.48 -36.04
N ASN A 773 0.26 -36.91 -34.80
CA ASN A 773 -0.98 -37.65 -34.46
C ASN A 773 -1.39 -37.71 -32.96
N ALA A 774 -0.52 -37.46 -31.98
CA ALA A 774 -0.93 -37.28 -30.57
C ALA A 774 -1.10 -35.80 -30.17
N PRO A 775 -0.21 -34.88 -30.60
CA PRO A 775 -0.33 -33.46 -30.27
C PRO A 775 -1.56 -32.79 -30.90
N ALA A 776 -1.96 -33.16 -32.13
CA ALA A 776 -3.11 -32.55 -32.80
C ALA A 776 -4.46 -32.88 -32.13
N LEU A 777 -4.60 -34.09 -31.56
CA LEU A 777 -5.81 -34.46 -30.83
C LEU A 777 -5.81 -33.87 -29.41
N GLY A 778 -4.65 -33.83 -28.75
CA GLY A 778 -4.48 -33.13 -27.46
C GLY A 778 -4.78 -31.63 -27.55
N LEU A 779 -4.22 -30.95 -28.57
CA LEU A 779 -4.52 -29.56 -28.91
C LEU A 779 -5.99 -29.35 -29.30
N ALA A 780 -6.63 -30.32 -29.97
CA ALA A 780 -8.05 -30.23 -30.29
C ALA A 780 -8.96 -30.31 -29.05
N PHE A 781 -8.60 -31.14 -28.06
CA PHE A 781 -9.32 -31.21 -26.78
C PHE A 781 -9.16 -29.95 -25.95
N SER A 782 -7.93 -29.42 -25.91
CA SER A 782 -7.69 -28.17 -25.20
C SER A 782 -8.34 -27.00 -25.89
N LEU A 783 -8.42 -26.99 -27.23
CA LEU A 783 -9.14 -25.96 -27.99
C LEU A 783 -10.61 -25.85 -27.56
N ASP A 784 -11.34 -26.97 -27.53
CA ASP A 784 -12.74 -26.99 -27.10
C ASP A 784 -12.89 -26.50 -25.65
N THR A 785 -12.03 -26.97 -24.74
CA THR A 785 -12.05 -26.58 -23.33
C THR A 785 -11.74 -25.09 -23.15
N THR A 786 -10.73 -24.59 -23.87
CA THR A 786 -10.30 -23.19 -23.85
C THR A 786 -11.39 -22.26 -24.34
N VAL A 787 -12.07 -22.62 -25.43
CA VAL A 787 -13.16 -21.83 -26.01
C VAL A 787 -14.44 -21.92 -25.16
N ALA A 788 -14.74 -23.10 -24.60
CA ALA A 788 -15.86 -23.27 -23.68
C ALA A 788 -15.69 -22.44 -22.40
N ASN A 789 -14.44 -22.20 -21.99
CA ASN A 789 -14.06 -21.47 -20.78
C ASN A 789 -13.33 -20.15 -21.11
N ALA A 790 -13.91 -19.34 -22.00
CA ALA A 790 -13.31 -18.11 -22.50
C ALA A 790 -13.21 -16.96 -21.47
N GLY A 791 -13.87 -17.11 -20.30
CA GLY A 791 -14.04 -16.04 -19.32
C GLY A 791 -12.85 -15.77 -18.39
N SER A 792 -11.83 -16.64 -18.39
CA SER A 792 -10.62 -16.46 -17.60
C SER A 792 -9.54 -15.71 -18.40
N THR A 793 -8.69 -14.94 -17.71
CA THR A 793 -7.61 -14.13 -18.28
C THR A 793 -6.71 -14.91 -19.24
N ILE A 794 -6.26 -16.09 -18.80
CA ILE A 794 -5.78 -17.14 -19.70
C ILE A 794 -6.94 -18.12 -19.84
N PRO A 795 -7.65 -18.16 -20.99
CA PRO A 795 -8.84 -18.99 -21.16
C PRO A 795 -8.59 -20.46 -20.87
N GLY A 796 -9.56 -21.14 -20.25
CA GLY A 796 -9.46 -22.57 -19.89
C GLY A 796 -10.03 -22.93 -18.52
N LEU A 797 -10.18 -21.97 -17.61
CA LEU A 797 -10.77 -22.22 -16.28
C LEU A 797 -12.28 -21.97 -16.28
N GLU A 798 -13.05 -22.92 -15.76
CA GLU A 798 -14.48 -22.73 -15.49
C GLU A 798 -14.68 -21.86 -14.23
N PRO A 799 -15.69 -20.97 -14.18
CA PRO A 799 -16.05 -20.30 -12.93
C PRO A 799 -16.48 -21.32 -11.88
N ALA A 800 -15.93 -21.20 -10.67
CA ALA A 800 -16.22 -22.12 -9.57
C ALA A 800 -17.70 -22.05 -9.13
N ASN A 801 -18.33 -20.88 -9.29
CA ASN A 801 -19.75 -20.68 -9.07
C ASN A 801 -20.26 -19.51 -9.92
N THR A 802 -21.43 -19.66 -10.54
CA THR A 802 -22.09 -18.61 -11.33
C THR A 802 -23.24 -17.94 -10.57
N ALA A 803 -23.52 -18.36 -9.33
CA ALA A 803 -24.53 -17.75 -8.48
C ALA A 803 -24.11 -16.33 -8.04
N THR A 804 -25.10 -15.45 -7.92
CA THR A 804 -24.92 -14.13 -7.31
C THR A 804 -25.05 -14.22 -5.79
N GLY A 805 -24.07 -13.65 -5.08
CA GLY A 805 -23.98 -13.67 -3.62
C GLY A 805 -23.24 -14.88 -3.08
N TYR A 806 -22.85 -14.80 -1.81
CA TYR A 806 -22.20 -15.87 -1.08
C TYR A 806 -23.13 -17.08 -0.91
N VAL A 807 -22.64 -18.26 -1.29
CA VAL A 807 -23.29 -19.55 -1.10
C VAL A 807 -22.53 -20.35 -0.05
N GLU A 808 -23.12 -20.48 1.14
CA GLU A 808 -22.53 -21.17 2.29
C GLU A 808 -22.15 -22.62 1.96
N GLY A 809 -20.89 -22.98 2.24
CA GLY A 809 -20.35 -24.33 2.04
C GLY A 809 -19.95 -24.68 0.60
N GLU A 810 -20.21 -23.81 -0.39
CA GLU A 810 -19.74 -23.95 -1.76
C GLU A 810 -18.45 -23.16 -1.98
N ILE A 811 -17.73 -23.48 -3.06
CA ILE A 811 -16.60 -22.65 -3.52
C ILE A 811 -17.19 -21.40 -4.17
N ASN A 812 -16.72 -20.22 -3.79
CA ASN A 812 -17.23 -18.95 -4.27
C ASN A 812 -16.11 -18.17 -4.97
N GLU A 813 -16.36 -17.71 -6.20
CA GLU A 813 -15.54 -16.66 -6.81
C GLU A 813 -15.47 -15.44 -5.87
N ARG A 814 -14.33 -14.75 -5.81
CA ARG A 814 -14.15 -13.62 -4.87
C ARG A 814 -14.96 -12.38 -5.25
N HIS A 815 -15.44 -12.30 -6.49
CA HIS A 815 -16.42 -11.30 -6.93
C HIS A 815 -17.86 -11.66 -6.55
N TYR A 816 -18.14 -12.87 -6.03
CA TYR A 816 -19.46 -13.33 -5.60
C TYR A 816 -20.58 -13.11 -6.65
N GLY A 817 -20.27 -13.22 -7.94
CA GLY A 817 -21.19 -12.94 -9.03
C GLY A 817 -21.60 -11.47 -9.19
N TYR A 818 -20.78 -10.51 -8.73
CA TYR A 818 -21.01 -9.07 -8.87
C TYR A 818 -19.97 -8.36 -9.74
N THR A 819 -20.42 -7.36 -10.50
CA THR A 819 -19.61 -6.48 -11.35
C THR A 819 -20.06 -5.03 -11.20
N ALA A 820 -19.26 -4.07 -11.68
CA ALA A 820 -19.63 -2.66 -11.69
C ALA A 820 -20.61 -2.32 -12.82
N ASP A 821 -21.65 -1.55 -12.50
CA ASP A 821 -22.44 -0.84 -13.50
C ASP A 821 -21.70 0.41 -14.00
N PRO A 822 -22.21 1.14 -15.02
CA PRO A 822 -21.55 2.35 -15.54
C PRO A 822 -21.36 3.48 -14.52
N ASP A 823 -22.10 3.47 -13.41
CA ASP A 823 -22.00 4.43 -12.30
C ASP A 823 -21.12 3.88 -11.15
N ASN A 824 -20.40 2.77 -11.39
CA ASN A 824 -19.57 2.03 -10.44
C ASN A 824 -20.35 1.50 -9.21
N ASN A 825 -21.64 1.19 -9.37
CA ASN A 825 -22.40 0.47 -8.36
C ASN A 825 -22.33 -1.04 -8.60
N PRO A 826 -22.36 -1.86 -7.54
CA PRO A 826 -22.51 -3.30 -7.69
C PRO A 826 -23.80 -3.67 -8.44
N MET A 827 -23.67 -4.52 -9.44
CA MET A 827 -24.77 -5.21 -10.11
C MET A 827 -24.43 -6.69 -10.28
N ALA A 828 -25.45 -7.53 -10.40
CA ALA A 828 -25.24 -8.95 -10.66
C ALA A 828 -24.62 -9.17 -12.04
N MET A 829 -23.65 -10.08 -12.12
CA MET A 829 -23.15 -10.62 -13.38
C MET A 829 -24.22 -11.47 -14.07
N ASP A 830 -24.15 -11.53 -15.39
CA ASP A 830 -24.98 -12.43 -16.20
C ASP A 830 -24.08 -13.40 -16.97
N PHE A 831 -23.92 -14.62 -16.43
CA PHE A 831 -23.12 -15.67 -17.06
C PHE A 831 -23.81 -16.30 -18.29
N GLU A 832 -25.12 -16.11 -18.47
CA GLU A 832 -25.82 -16.61 -19.66
C GLU A 832 -25.65 -15.63 -20.84
N GLU A 833 -25.67 -14.32 -20.57
CA GLU A 833 -25.56 -13.27 -21.59
C GLU A 833 -24.14 -12.67 -21.72
N GLY A 834 -23.18 -13.11 -20.89
CA GLY A 834 -21.79 -12.67 -20.95
C GLY A 834 -21.55 -11.26 -20.41
N VAL A 835 -22.30 -10.83 -19.39
CA VAL A 835 -22.21 -9.47 -18.84
C VAL A 835 -21.49 -9.46 -17.50
N GLY A 836 -20.33 -8.80 -17.47
CA GLY A 836 -19.56 -8.48 -16.27
C GLY A 836 -18.08 -8.80 -16.41
N SER A 837 -17.27 -8.23 -15.51
CA SER A 837 -15.81 -8.42 -15.53
C SER A 837 -15.20 -8.49 -14.12
N SER A 838 -14.13 -9.28 -14.02
CA SER A 838 -13.27 -9.43 -12.82
C SER A 838 -12.68 -8.09 -12.39
N GLY A 839 -12.62 -7.84 -11.08
CA GLY A 839 -11.97 -6.66 -10.51
C GLY A 839 -12.67 -5.33 -10.76
N SER A 840 -13.78 -5.31 -11.50
CA SER A 840 -14.49 -4.08 -11.89
C SER A 840 -14.94 -3.20 -10.72
N LEU A 841 -15.21 -3.78 -9.54
CA LEU A 841 -15.60 -3.09 -8.31
C LEU A 841 -14.43 -2.76 -7.37
N PHE A 842 -13.21 -3.14 -7.73
CA PHE A 842 -12.05 -3.08 -6.83
C PHE A 842 -11.64 -1.64 -6.49
N ILE A 843 -11.66 -0.74 -7.47
CA ILE A 843 -11.40 0.68 -7.24
C ILE A 843 -12.71 1.36 -6.82
N ASN A 844 -12.84 1.62 -5.52
CA ASN A 844 -14.00 2.28 -4.94
C ASN A 844 -13.64 3.67 -4.37
N LEU A 845 -13.65 4.67 -5.26
CA LEU A 845 -13.39 6.07 -4.90
C LEU A 845 -14.55 6.75 -4.16
N THR A 846 -15.66 6.03 -3.93
CA THR A 846 -16.79 6.54 -3.15
C THR A 846 -16.73 6.11 -1.69
N ASN A 847 -15.83 5.18 -1.35
CA ASN A 847 -15.56 4.73 0.01
C ASN A 847 -14.11 4.24 0.12
N PHE A 848 -13.22 5.08 0.63
CA PHE A 848 -11.79 4.77 0.69
C PHE A 848 -11.47 3.64 1.67
N LEU A 849 -12.26 3.49 2.74
CA LEU A 849 -12.04 2.46 3.76
C LEU A 849 -12.36 1.07 3.23
N ASN A 850 -13.39 0.97 2.40
CA ASN A 850 -13.69 -0.25 1.66
C ASN A 850 -12.50 -0.63 0.76
N SER A 851 -11.96 0.32 -0.02
CA SER A 851 -10.76 0.06 -0.86
C SER A 851 -9.55 -0.40 -0.03
N ARG A 852 -9.26 0.27 1.10
CA ARG A 852 -8.18 -0.11 2.03
C ARG A 852 -8.38 -1.51 2.58
N ASP A 853 -9.58 -1.82 3.05
CA ASP A 853 -9.82 -3.08 3.77
C ASP A 853 -9.97 -4.27 2.80
N ILE A 854 -10.38 -4.05 1.54
CA ILE A 854 -10.25 -5.00 0.43
C ILE A 854 -8.79 -5.40 0.22
N LEU A 855 -7.88 -4.43 0.21
CA LEU A 855 -6.44 -4.69 0.10
C LEU A 855 -5.90 -5.41 1.35
N ARG A 856 -6.30 -4.99 2.56
CA ARG A 856 -5.92 -5.70 3.79
C ARG A 856 -6.42 -7.14 3.81
N GLN A 857 -7.64 -7.39 3.34
CA GLN A 857 -8.18 -8.75 3.17
C GLN A 857 -7.30 -9.56 2.23
N GLY A 858 -6.93 -9.01 1.07
CA GLY A 858 -6.02 -9.69 0.13
C GLY A 858 -4.65 -10.04 0.76
N SER A 859 -4.06 -9.13 1.55
CA SER A 859 -2.82 -9.45 2.27
C SER A 859 -2.99 -10.53 3.34
N ILE A 860 -4.11 -10.54 4.08
CA ILE A 860 -4.40 -11.60 5.07
C ILE A 860 -4.69 -12.94 4.39
N ASP A 861 -5.36 -12.95 3.24
CA ASP A 861 -5.57 -14.16 2.44
C ASP A 861 -4.23 -14.78 2.04
N LEU A 862 -3.29 -13.95 1.56
CA LEU A 862 -1.93 -14.37 1.23
C LEU A 862 -1.15 -14.90 2.45
N MET A 863 -1.34 -14.31 3.63
CA MET A 863 -0.73 -14.81 4.87
C MET A 863 -1.29 -16.18 5.28
N ASN A 864 -2.62 -16.37 5.21
CA ASN A 864 -3.24 -17.68 5.48
C ASN A 864 -2.79 -18.72 4.44
N LEU A 865 -2.66 -18.33 3.17
CA LEU A 865 -2.12 -19.20 2.12
C LEU A 865 -0.66 -19.58 2.43
N ALA A 866 0.19 -18.61 2.81
CA ALA A 866 1.58 -18.86 3.19
C ALA A 866 1.70 -19.79 4.40
N ALA A 867 0.93 -19.57 5.47
CA ALA A 867 0.86 -20.45 6.63
C ALA A 867 0.41 -21.87 6.27
N THR A 868 -0.59 -21.99 5.40
CA THR A 868 -1.08 -23.29 4.91
C THR A 868 0.01 -24.02 4.13
N ILE A 869 0.66 -23.34 3.18
CA ILE A 869 1.71 -23.93 2.34
C ILE A 869 2.94 -24.31 3.16
N ASN A 870 3.45 -23.42 4.03
CA ASN A 870 4.61 -23.69 4.87
C ASN A 870 4.39 -24.88 5.84
N GLY A 871 3.13 -25.19 6.15
CA GLY A 871 2.73 -26.37 6.92
C GLY A 871 2.51 -27.66 6.13
N MET A 872 2.62 -27.66 4.79
CA MET A 872 2.39 -28.85 3.97
C MET A 872 3.56 -29.83 4.01
N ASP A 873 3.27 -31.13 4.07
CA ASP A 873 4.30 -32.17 4.08
C ASP A 873 5.01 -32.36 2.72
N GLY A 874 4.35 -32.01 1.61
CA GLY A 874 4.86 -32.17 0.24
C GLY A 874 5.76 -31.05 -0.25
N VAL A 875 5.99 -30.00 0.56
CA VAL A 875 6.80 -28.84 0.16
C VAL A 875 8.09 -28.72 1.00
N THR A 876 9.04 -27.93 0.51
CA THR A 876 10.26 -27.62 1.28
C THR A 876 9.95 -26.68 2.44
N GLY A 877 10.52 -26.95 3.63
CA GLY A 877 10.39 -26.08 4.82
C GLY A 877 11.27 -24.82 4.81
N ASN A 878 11.55 -24.24 3.64
CA ASN A 878 12.42 -23.06 3.47
C ASN A 878 11.63 -21.74 3.38
N GLY A 879 10.31 -21.77 3.47
CA GLY A 879 9.44 -20.61 3.24
C GLY A 879 8.90 -20.55 1.80
N VAL A 880 7.85 -19.75 1.59
CA VAL A 880 7.27 -19.51 0.26
C VAL A 880 8.07 -18.47 -0.52
N ASN A 881 8.16 -18.63 -1.84
CA ASN A 881 8.64 -17.58 -2.73
C ASN A 881 7.44 -16.83 -3.31
N PHE A 882 7.48 -15.50 -3.36
CA PHE A 882 6.35 -14.72 -3.83
C PHE A 882 6.62 -14.09 -5.20
N VAL A 883 5.67 -14.21 -6.13
CA VAL A 883 5.68 -13.51 -7.42
C VAL A 883 4.39 -12.72 -7.54
N GLY A 884 4.49 -11.40 -7.69
CA GLY A 884 3.33 -10.53 -7.89
C GLY A 884 3.41 -9.83 -9.23
N HIS A 885 2.27 -9.67 -9.91
CA HIS A 885 2.16 -8.86 -11.14
C HIS A 885 1.18 -7.71 -10.93
N SER A 886 1.57 -6.49 -11.36
CA SER A 886 0.68 -5.31 -11.35
C SER A 886 0.11 -5.07 -9.94
N LEU A 887 -1.22 -5.00 -9.77
CA LEU A 887 -1.87 -4.93 -8.45
C LEU A 887 -1.49 -6.07 -7.50
N GLY A 888 -1.15 -7.25 -8.01
CA GLY A 888 -0.59 -8.33 -7.19
C GLY A 888 0.68 -7.93 -6.45
N THR A 889 1.43 -6.93 -6.93
CA THR A 889 2.57 -6.33 -6.22
C THR A 889 2.16 -5.34 -5.12
N LEU A 890 0.97 -4.74 -5.20
CA LEU A 890 0.42 -3.87 -4.15
C LEU A 890 0.07 -4.71 -2.91
N ASN A 891 -0.85 -5.66 -3.10
CA ASN A 891 -1.25 -6.61 -2.04
C ASN A 891 -0.08 -7.49 -1.60
N GLY A 892 0.72 -7.96 -2.56
CA GLY A 892 1.90 -8.78 -2.33
C GLY A 892 3.01 -8.05 -1.58
N GLY A 893 3.30 -6.80 -1.92
CA GLY A 893 4.31 -5.99 -1.24
C GLY A 893 3.94 -5.73 0.22
N ALA A 894 2.66 -5.44 0.50
CA ALA A 894 2.16 -5.34 1.87
C ALA A 894 2.19 -6.68 2.61
N PHE A 895 1.84 -7.79 1.95
CA PHE A 895 1.96 -9.15 2.51
C PHE A 895 3.40 -9.47 2.91
N VAL A 896 4.36 -9.37 1.99
CA VAL A 896 5.78 -9.68 2.23
C VAL A 896 6.34 -8.76 3.33
N GLY A 897 6.05 -7.47 3.25
CA GLY A 897 6.51 -6.49 4.24
C GLY A 897 5.97 -6.78 5.63
N ALA A 898 4.66 -7.03 5.76
CA ALA A 898 4.02 -7.30 7.05
C ALA A 898 4.39 -8.68 7.62
N ALA A 899 4.52 -9.71 6.79
CA ALA A 899 5.02 -11.03 7.22
C ALA A 899 6.45 -10.92 7.76
N THR A 900 7.33 -10.22 7.04
CA THR A 900 8.71 -9.94 7.47
C THR A 900 8.75 -9.18 8.80
N ALA A 901 7.96 -8.10 8.92
CA ALA A 901 7.89 -7.31 10.14
C ALA A 901 7.30 -8.09 11.33
N SER A 902 6.42 -9.06 11.09
CA SER A 902 5.81 -9.86 12.14
C SER A 902 6.79 -10.82 12.82
N GLY A 903 7.81 -11.28 12.09
CA GLY A 903 8.73 -12.33 12.53
C GLY A 903 8.04 -13.68 12.78
N ASN A 904 6.82 -13.89 12.28
CA ASN A 904 6.10 -15.15 12.38
C ASN A 904 6.70 -16.17 11.40
N GLU A 905 7.26 -17.26 11.92
CA GLU A 905 7.93 -18.31 11.13
C GLU A 905 6.95 -19.06 10.22
N ASP A 906 5.67 -19.16 10.59
CA ASP A 906 4.65 -19.80 9.74
C ASP A 906 4.39 -18.98 8.46
N LEU A 907 4.71 -17.67 8.48
CA LEU A 907 4.53 -16.75 7.36
C LEU A 907 5.82 -16.48 6.59
N LEU A 908 6.85 -17.31 6.79
CA LEU A 908 8.17 -17.10 6.17
C LEU A 908 8.07 -16.98 4.65
N VAL A 909 8.52 -15.83 4.13
CA VAL A 909 8.74 -15.57 2.70
C VAL A 909 10.23 -15.62 2.43
N ALA A 910 10.67 -16.57 1.61
CA ALA A 910 12.08 -16.80 1.30
C ALA A 910 12.65 -15.75 0.33
N SER A 911 11.85 -15.37 -0.67
CA SER A 911 12.18 -14.32 -1.65
C SER A 911 10.92 -13.73 -2.28
N SER A 912 11.05 -12.58 -2.93
CA SER A 912 9.94 -12.00 -3.70
C SER A 912 10.37 -11.35 -5.01
N HIS A 913 9.58 -11.55 -6.06
CA HIS A 913 9.75 -10.94 -7.38
C HIS A 913 8.51 -10.12 -7.75
N LEU A 914 8.65 -8.80 -7.80
CA LEU A 914 7.55 -7.87 -8.07
C LEU A 914 7.61 -7.39 -9.52
N LEU A 915 6.75 -7.96 -10.36
CA LEU A 915 6.65 -7.70 -11.80
C LEU A 915 5.74 -6.48 -12.05
N THR A 916 6.27 -5.44 -12.69
CA THR A 916 5.61 -4.14 -12.92
C THR A 916 5.05 -3.52 -11.61
N PRO A 917 5.92 -3.19 -10.62
CA PRO A 917 5.48 -2.94 -9.26
C PRO A 917 4.73 -1.62 -9.07
N VAL A 918 3.78 -1.63 -8.14
CA VAL A 918 2.96 -0.48 -7.73
C VAL A 918 3.49 0.11 -6.43
N ALA A 919 3.62 1.44 -6.39
CA ALA A 919 3.97 2.20 -5.19
C ALA A 919 3.42 3.63 -5.30
N GLY A 920 3.02 4.24 -4.18
CA GLY A 920 2.43 5.58 -4.16
C GLY A 920 1.11 5.63 -4.94
N THR A 921 0.23 4.69 -4.60
CA THR A 921 -0.90 4.18 -5.38
C THR A 921 -1.79 5.28 -5.96
N THR A 922 -2.19 6.25 -5.14
CA THR A 922 -3.17 7.26 -5.57
C THR A 922 -2.61 8.15 -6.67
N ARG A 923 -1.36 8.60 -6.50
CA ARG A 923 -0.69 9.43 -7.51
C ARG A 923 -0.17 8.62 -8.68
N LEU A 924 0.10 7.33 -8.50
CA LEU A 924 0.36 6.40 -9.60
C LEU A 924 -0.87 6.29 -10.51
N LEU A 925 -2.07 6.11 -9.95
CA LEU A 925 -3.32 6.06 -10.72
C LEU A 925 -3.62 7.37 -11.45
N GLU A 926 -3.35 8.53 -10.82
CA GLU A 926 -3.46 9.84 -11.47
C GLU A 926 -2.45 10.02 -12.63
N ASN A 927 -1.29 9.37 -12.57
CA ASN A 927 -0.24 9.45 -13.60
C ASN A 927 -0.27 8.28 -14.59
N SER A 928 -1.23 7.36 -14.48
CA SER A 928 -1.35 6.18 -15.34
C SER A 928 -2.15 6.51 -16.61
N PRO A 929 -1.56 6.45 -17.82
CA PRO A 929 -2.32 6.55 -19.05
C PRO A 929 -3.53 5.61 -19.14
N SER A 930 -3.42 4.40 -18.57
CA SER A 930 -4.49 3.40 -18.59
C SER A 930 -5.66 3.75 -17.64
N PHE A 931 -5.40 4.40 -16.49
CA PHE A 931 -6.42 4.65 -15.47
C PHE A 931 -6.87 6.10 -15.33
N ALA A 932 -5.97 7.07 -15.56
CA ALA A 932 -6.24 8.48 -15.35
C ALA A 932 -7.47 9.00 -16.12
N PRO A 933 -7.74 8.60 -17.39
CA PRO A 933 -8.92 9.07 -18.11
C PRO A 933 -10.24 8.69 -17.44
N THR A 934 -10.32 7.44 -16.99
CA THR A 934 -11.52 6.90 -16.34
C THR A 934 -11.70 7.50 -14.95
N ILE A 935 -10.62 7.61 -14.18
CA ILE A 935 -10.66 8.14 -12.81
C ILE A 935 -10.96 9.64 -12.81
N LEU A 936 -10.15 10.45 -13.49
CA LEU A 936 -10.30 11.91 -13.47
C LEU A 936 -11.56 12.35 -14.21
N GLY A 937 -11.86 11.72 -15.35
CA GLY A 937 -13.12 11.97 -16.07
C GLY A 937 -14.35 11.56 -15.25
N GLY A 938 -14.30 10.41 -14.57
CA GLY A 938 -15.36 9.94 -13.69
C GLY A 938 -15.60 10.85 -12.49
N LEU A 939 -14.55 11.26 -11.79
CA LEU A 939 -14.63 12.20 -10.66
C LEU A 939 -15.20 13.56 -11.08
N GLN A 940 -14.79 14.08 -12.25
CA GLN A 940 -15.33 15.31 -12.80
C GLN A 940 -16.84 15.21 -13.05
N VAL A 941 -17.31 14.09 -13.63
CA VAL A 941 -18.73 13.89 -13.94
C VAL A 941 -19.56 13.62 -12.68
N ALA A 942 -19.07 12.78 -11.78
CA ALA A 942 -19.83 12.29 -10.63
C ALA A 942 -19.82 13.26 -9.43
N ALA A 943 -18.68 13.91 -9.18
CA ALA A 943 -18.47 14.76 -8.00
C ALA A 943 -18.14 16.22 -8.33
N GLY A 944 -17.96 16.56 -9.61
CA GLY A 944 -17.53 17.89 -10.03
C GLY A 944 -16.06 18.20 -9.72
N LEU A 945 -15.27 17.18 -9.35
CA LEU A 945 -13.87 17.33 -8.97
C LEU A 945 -12.99 17.33 -10.23
N SER A 946 -12.33 18.44 -10.51
CA SER A 946 -11.44 18.62 -11.66
C SER A 946 -10.00 18.91 -11.22
N GLN A 947 -9.02 18.61 -12.07
CA GLN A 947 -7.64 19.03 -11.82
C GLN A 947 -7.55 20.55 -11.74
N GLY A 948 -6.81 21.04 -10.75
CA GLY A 948 -6.79 22.45 -10.35
C GLY A 948 -7.82 22.82 -9.27
N ASP A 949 -8.67 21.90 -8.82
CA ASP A 949 -9.55 22.14 -7.68
C ASP A 949 -8.87 21.74 -6.35
N ALA A 950 -9.03 22.57 -5.32
CA ALA A 950 -8.50 22.25 -3.99
C ALA A 950 -9.13 20.99 -3.37
N ASP A 951 -10.38 20.72 -3.74
CA ASP A 951 -11.15 19.59 -3.20
C ASP A 951 -10.65 18.27 -3.82
N LEU A 952 -10.24 18.28 -5.10
CA LEU A 952 -9.60 17.11 -5.71
C LEU A 952 -8.23 16.82 -5.08
N GLU A 953 -7.42 17.85 -4.83
CA GLU A 953 -6.13 17.68 -4.16
C GLU A 953 -6.30 17.06 -2.76
N THR A 954 -7.28 17.54 -2.00
CA THR A 954 -7.61 16.97 -0.68
C THR A 954 -8.15 15.54 -0.81
N PHE A 955 -9.01 15.28 -1.79
CA PHE A 955 -9.57 13.97 -2.08
C PHE A 955 -8.47 12.93 -2.34
N LEU A 956 -7.50 13.23 -3.21
CA LEU A 956 -6.40 12.34 -3.52
C LEU A 956 -5.43 12.18 -2.33
N ASN A 957 -5.15 13.24 -1.56
CA ASN A 957 -4.26 13.12 -0.41
C ASN A 957 -4.87 12.28 0.72
N VAL A 958 -6.19 12.38 0.97
CA VAL A 958 -6.88 11.54 1.96
C VAL A 958 -7.04 10.10 1.45
N ASN A 959 -7.29 9.90 0.15
CA ASN A 959 -7.28 8.56 -0.43
C ASN A 959 -5.91 7.88 -0.24
N GLN A 960 -4.80 8.60 -0.50
CA GLN A 960 -3.47 8.09 -0.25
C GLN A 960 -3.23 7.76 1.23
N ALA A 961 -3.58 8.67 2.14
CA ALA A 961 -3.48 8.43 3.59
C ALA A 961 -4.22 7.16 4.03
N THR A 962 -5.35 6.86 3.38
CA THR A 962 -6.15 5.65 3.64
C THR A 962 -5.47 4.38 3.13
N LEU A 963 -4.75 4.46 2.02
CA LEU A 963 -4.05 3.33 1.41
C LEU A 963 -2.64 3.09 2.00
N ASP A 964 -2.11 4.01 2.80
CA ASP A 964 -0.74 3.88 3.34
C ASP A 964 -0.49 2.58 4.12
N ALA A 965 -1.51 2.01 4.75
CA ALA A 965 -1.41 0.75 5.48
C ALA A 965 -1.18 -0.49 4.58
N VAL A 966 -1.31 -0.34 3.27
CA VAL A 966 -1.19 -1.40 2.26
C VAL A 966 -0.36 -0.96 1.03
N ASP A 967 0.21 0.25 1.05
CA ASP A 967 1.05 0.75 -0.04
C ASP A 967 2.51 0.30 0.13
N PRO A 968 3.10 -0.46 -0.81
CA PRO A 968 4.46 -1.00 -0.71
C PRO A 968 5.55 0.04 -0.42
N ILE A 969 5.35 1.31 -0.77
CA ILE A 969 6.33 2.36 -0.46
C ILE A 969 6.56 2.51 1.05
N ASN A 970 5.56 2.21 1.88
CA ASN A 970 5.66 2.25 3.34
C ASN A 970 6.29 0.98 3.95
N PHE A 971 6.42 -0.07 3.14
CA PHE A 971 7.05 -1.36 3.46
C PHE A 971 8.43 -1.51 2.82
N ALA A 972 8.98 -0.46 2.20
CA ALA A 972 10.23 -0.54 1.45
C ALA A 972 11.43 -1.02 2.30
N ASN A 973 11.48 -0.69 3.60
CA ASN A 973 12.54 -1.16 4.49
C ASN A 973 12.44 -2.66 4.76
N GLU A 974 11.22 -3.15 4.96
CA GLU A 974 10.93 -4.56 5.14
C GLU A 974 11.24 -5.33 3.84
N LEU A 975 10.77 -4.85 2.69
CA LEU A 975 11.06 -5.44 1.37
C LEU A 975 12.55 -5.46 1.05
N ALA A 976 13.32 -4.46 1.48
CA ALA A 976 14.77 -4.39 1.27
C ALA A 976 15.54 -5.54 1.96
N VAL A 977 14.99 -6.14 3.01
CA VAL A 977 15.61 -7.25 3.74
C VAL A 977 14.97 -8.61 3.47
N SER A 978 13.99 -8.70 2.56
CA SER A 978 13.23 -9.91 2.22
C SER A 978 13.62 -10.54 0.87
N ASN A 979 14.87 -10.39 0.43
CA ASN A 979 15.38 -10.91 -0.86
C ASN A 979 14.47 -10.53 -2.05
N THR A 980 14.24 -9.23 -2.24
CA THR A 980 13.28 -8.72 -3.22
C THR A 980 13.94 -8.28 -4.52
N VAL A 981 13.35 -8.68 -5.66
CA VAL A 981 13.66 -8.21 -7.01
C VAL A 981 12.48 -7.41 -7.57
N LEU A 982 12.76 -6.24 -8.13
CA LEU A 982 11.78 -5.42 -8.85
C LEU A 982 12.00 -5.57 -10.36
N ALA A 983 10.94 -5.91 -11.09
CA ALA A 983 10.96 -6.05 -12.55
C ALA A 983 10.17 -4.91 -13.19
N GLN A 984 10.88 -3.95 -13.78
CA GLN A 984 10.31 -2.77 -14.40
C GLN A 984 10.28 -2.93 -15.93
N VAL A 985 9.13 -2.71 -16.57
CA VAL A 985 9.06 -2.53 -18.03
C VAL A 985 9.15 -1.02 -18.32
N GLU A 986 10.12 -0.59 -19.12
CA GLU A 986 10.28 0.82 -19.48
C GLU A 986 9.10 1.32 -20.33
N GLY A 987 8.58 2.48 -19.93
CA GLY A 987 7.44 3.13 -20.59
C GLY A 987 6.09 2.45 -20.31
N ASP A 988 5.99 1.66 -19.23
CA ASP A 988 4.72 1.06 -18.80
C ASP A 988 3.63 2.14 -18.62
N ARG A 989 2.47 1.89 -19.22
CA ARG A 989 1.32 2.79 -19.30
C ARG A 989 0.28 2.54 -18.22
N THR A 990 0.34 1.38 -17.58
CA THR A 990 -0.59 0.97 -16.53
C THR A 990 0.01 1.26 -15.17
N THR A 991 1.27 0.86 -14.95
CA THR A 991 2.06 1.17 -13.75
C THR A 991 3.26 2.02 -14.13
N PRO A 992 3.09 3.35 -14.26
CA PRO A 992 4.18 4.26 -14.61
C PRO A 992 5.42 4.05 -13.75
N ASN A 993 6.60 4.03 -14.40
CA ASN A 993 7.86 3.77 -13.70
C ASN A 993 8.19 4.85 -12.66
N ALA A 994 7.84 6.11 -12.96
CA ALA A 994 7.84 7.22 -12.02
C ALA A 994 6.91 8.36 -12.50
N ALA A 995 6.73 9.36 -11.65
CA ALA A 995 5.97 10.58 -11.93
C ALA A 995 6.71 11.85 -11.44
N ASP A 996 8.04 11.86 -11.56
CA ASP A 996 8.90 12.96 -11.13
C ASP A 996 10.20 12.99 -11.96
N THR A 997 10.61 14.19 -12.39
CA THR A 997 11.76 14.38 -13.27
C THR A 997 13.10 14.04 -12.63
N ARG A 998 13.15 13.84 -11.30
CA ARG A 998 14.37 13.33 -10.62
C ARG A 998 14.83 11.97 -11.14
N TYR A 999 13.90 11.19 -11.70
CA TYR A 999 14.19 9.87 -12.26
C TYR A 999 14.53 9.91 -13.75
N GLY A 1000 14.43 11.08 -14.39
CA GLY A 1000 14.59 11.29 -15.83
C GLY A 1000 13.51 12.21 -16.40
N GLU A 1001 13.83 12.99 -17.43
CA GLU A 1001 12.88 13.92 -18.07
C GLU A 1001 11.67 13.19 -18.68
N ASP A 1002 11.89 11.97 -19.19
CA ASP A 1002 10.88 11.05 -19.72
C ASP A 1002 10.01 10.39 -18.62
N LYS A 1003 10.43 10.49 -17.36
CA LYS A 1003 9.77 9.93 -16.18
C LYS A 1003 9.06 11.00 -15.34
N GLY A 1004 8.88 12.21 -15.89
CA GLY A 1004 8.13 13.29 -15.26
C GLY A 1004 6.62 12.97 -15.07
N PRO A 1005 5.84 13.92 -14.56
CA PRO A 1005 4.39 13.76 -14.39
C PRO A 1005 3.66 13.59 -15.73
N LEU A 1006 2.48 12.98 -15.73
CA LEU A 1006 1.65 12.83 -16.92
C LEU A 1006 1.08 14.19 -17.36
N ASP A 1007 1.43 14.62 -18.56
CA ASP A 1007 0.87 15.82 -19.19
C ASP A 1007 0.46 15.51 -20.64
N ILE A 1008 -0.82 15.22 -20.85
CA ILE A 1008 -1.36 14.78 -22.15
C ILE A 1008 -2.82 15.20 -22.33
N THR A 1009 -3.23 15.42 -23.59
CA THR A 1009 -4.65 15.53 -23.95
C THR A 1009 -5.10 14.26 -24.64
N PHE A 1010 -6.04 13.55 -24.04
CA PHE A 1010 -6.59 12.31 -24.59
C PHE A 1010 -7.52 12.59 -25.79
N PRO A 1011 -7.79 11.58 -26.64
CA PRO A 1011 -8.66 11.75 -27.81
C PRO A 1011 -10.08 12.25 -27.50
N ASN A 1012 -10.59 11.94 -26.30
CA ASN A 1012 -11.89 12.41 -25.81
C ASN A 1012 -11.90 13.90 -25.39
N GLY A 1013 -10.74 14.58 -25.44
CA GLY A 1013 -10.57 15.98 -25.07
C GLY A 1013 -10.26 16.21 -23.58
N LEU A 1014 -10.18 15.16 -22.78
CA LEU A 1014 -9.73 15.26 -21.39
C LEU A 1014 -8.26 15.66 -21.36
N ARG A 1015 -7.95 16.81 -20.74
CA ARG A 1015 -6.59 17.22 -20.43
C ARG A 1015 -6.23 16.68 -19.05
N VAL A 1016 -5.17 15.89 -18.99
CA VAL A 1016 -4.53 15.49 -17.74
C VAL A 1016 -3.23 16.26 -17.60
N GLN A 1017 -3.07 16.94 -16.47
CA GLN A 1017 -1.86 17.67 -16.08
C GLN A 1017 -1.58 17.35 -14.61
N SER A 1018 -0.99 16.18 -14.38
CA SER A 1018 -0.72 15.67 -13.05
C SER A 1018 0.47 16.42 -12.42
N PRO A 1019 0.45 16.68 -11.10
CA PRO A 1019 1.58 17.31 -10.45
C PRO A 1019 2.66 16.27 -10.11
N ALA A 1020 3.87 16.71 -9.77
CA ALA A 1020 4.93 15.76 -9.42
C ALA A 1020 4.62 14.93 -8.17
N ALA A 1021 4.98 13.65 -8.27
CA ALA A 1021 4.73 12.61 -7.28
C ALA A 1021 6.00 11.74 -7.11
N PRO A 1022 6.96 12.18 -6.29
CA PRO A 1022 8.28 11.57 -6.20
C PRO A 1022 8.30 10.19 -5.54
N LEU A 1023 7.22 9.79 -4.87
CA LEU A 1023 7.11 8.51 -4.17
C LEU A 1023 6.25 7.48 -4.92
N SER A 1024 5.94 7.75 -6.20
CA SER A 1024 5.10 6.88 -7.04
C SER A 1024 5.92 6.13 -8.08
N GLY A 1025 5.59 4.84 -8.27
CA GLY A 1025 6.18 3.98 -9.28
C GLY A 1025 7.38 3.14 -8.81
N SER A 1026 7.83 2.27 -9.69
CA SER A 1026 8.91 1.30 -9.45
C SER A 1026 10.27 1.95 -9.18
N GLU A 1027 10.58 3.10 -9.79
CA GLU A 1027 11.83 3.83 -9.54
C GLU A 1027 11.88 4.42 -8.13
N ALA A 1028 10.74 4.93 -7.64
CA ALA A 1028 10.63 5.44 -6.28
C ALA A 1028 10.81 4.30 -5.27
N LEU A 1029 10.11 3.18 -5.46
CA LEU A 1029 10.25 2.02 -4.59
C LEU A 1029 11.69 1.48 -4.57
N ALA A 1030 12.33 1.35 -5.75
CA ALA A 1030 13.71 0.91 -5.87
C ALA A 1030 14.68 1.83 -5.12
N LEU A 1031 14.50 3.16 -5.24
CA LEU A 1031 15.33 4.14 -4.55
C LEU A 1031 15.24 3.99 -3.02
N ILE A 1032 14.02 3.90 -2.48
CA ILE A 1032 13.81 3.79 -1.02
C ILE A 1032 14.32 2.45 -0.48
N MET A 1033 14.17 1.36 -1.24
CA MET A 1033 14.73 0.04 -0.88
C MET A 1033 16.26 0.00 -0.93
N GLY A 1034 16.92 0.99 -1.54
CA GLY A 1034 18.35 0.92 -1.85
C GLY A 1034 18.67 -0.14 -2.90
N ALA A 1035 17.73 -0.42 -3.80
CA ALA A 1035 17.83 -1.47 -4.80
C ALA A 1035 18.87 -1.12 -5.88
N LYS A 1036 19.75 -2.08 -6.21
CA LYS A 1036 20.77 -1.90 -7.24
C LYS A 1036 20.24 -2.23 -8.63
N ALA A 1037 20.67 -1.46 -9.63
CA ALA A 1037 20.39 -1.77 -11.03
C ALA A 1037 21.39 -2.82 -11.54
N THR A 1038 20.96 -4.06 -11.75
CA THR A 1038 21.79 -5.18 -12.23
C THR A 1038 20.96 -6.17 -13.03
N GLU A 1039 21.63 -6.91 -13.92
CA GLU A 1039 21.03 -8.03 -14.66
C GLU A 1039 21.40 -9.37 -14.00
N GLU A 1040 22.69 -9.64 -13.74
CA GLU A 1040 23.22 -10.78 -12.96
C GLU A 1040 24.69 -10.54 -12.49
N PRO A 1041 25.21 -11.22 -11.44
CA PRO A 1041 24.51 -12.10 -10.49
C PRO A 1041 23.54 -11.31 -9.59
N LEU A 1042 22.50 -11.96 -9.08
CA LEU A 1042 21.54 -11.31 -8.20
C LEU A 1042 22.19 -10.77 -6.90
N ASP A 1043 22.02 -9.47 -6.64
CA ASP A 1043 22.46 -8.73 -5.44
C ASP A 1043 21.26 -7.98 -4.85
N THR A 1044 20.38 -8.69 -4.14
CA THR A 1044 19.13 -8.15 -3.59
C THR A 1044 19.38 -7.20 -2.40
N PRO A 1045 18.56 -6.14 -2.23
CA PRO A 1045 17.44 -5.76 -3.09
C PRO A 1045 17.92 -5.20 -4.43
N MET A 1046 17.18 -5.49 -5.51
CA MET A 1046 17.57 -5.04 -6.84
C MET A 1046 16.39 -4.67 -7.74
N ILE A 1047 16.71 -4.00 -8.84
CA ILE A 1047 15.77 -3.65 -9.90
C ILE A 1047 16.36 -4.01 -11.28
N THR A 1048 15.59 -4.75 -12.07
CA THR A 1048 15.84 -4.99 -13.49
C THR A 1048 14.90 -4.12 -14.33
N ARG A 1049 15.45 -3.45 -15.35
CA ARG A 1049 14.72 -2.58 -16.27
C ARG A 1049 14.70 -3.23 -17.65
N TYR A 1050 13.55 -3.72 -18.06
CA TYR A 1050 13.34 -4.29 -19.39
C TYR A 1050 12.97 -3.18 -20.36
N GLU A 1051 13.85 -2.96 -21.33
CA GLU A 1051 13.65 -1.98 -22.41
C GLU A 1051 12.52 -2.41 -23.36
N THR A 1052 12.32 -3.72 -23.49
CA THR A 1052 11.28 -4.38 -24.31
C THR A 1052 10.20 -5.02 -23.44
N GLY A 1053 9.01 -5.27 -24.00
CA GLY A 1053 7.85 -5.80 -23.28
C GLY A 1053 6.75 -4.76 -23.07
N VAL A 1054 5.63 -5.20 -22.51
CA VAL A 1054 4.48 -4.37 -22.11
C VAL A 1054 3.94 -4.86 -20.77
N HIS A 1055 2.99 -4.12 -20.20
CA HIS A 1055 2.43 -4.44 -18.88
C HIS A 1055 1.89 -5.88 -18.78
N GLY A 1056 1.29 -6.40 -19.86
CA GLY A 1056 0.76 -7.76 -19.92
C GLY A 1056 1.80 -8.87 -20.17
N THR A 1057 3.05 -8.53 -20.48
CA THR A 1057 4.09 -9.52 -20.80
C THR A 1057 4.28 -10.59 -19.71
N PRO A 1058 4.29 -10.26 -18.41
CA PRO A 1058 4.35 -11.26 -17.33
C PRO A 1058 3.20 -12.28 -17.32
N VAL A 1059 2.04 -11.93 -17.90
CA VAL A 1059 0.87 -12.81 -17.98
C VAL A 1059 0.92 -13.66 -19.24
N LEU A 1060 1.22 -13.05 -20.39
CA LEU A 1060 1.38 -13.78 -21.65
C LEU A 1060 2.26 -12.98 -22.63
N PRO A 1061 3.35 -13.56 -23.17
CA PRO A 1061 4.25 -12.83 -24.06
C PRO A 1061 3.71 -12.76 -25.49
N GLN A 1062 2.87 -11.75 -25.77
CA GLN A 1062 2.29 -11.52 -27.09
C GLN A 1062 2.73 -10.18 -27.71
N GLU A 1063 2.59 -10.10 -29.03
CA GLU A 1063 2.73 -8.83 -29.77
C GLU A 1063 1.61 -7.88 -29.34
N GLU A 1064 1.95 -6.59 -29.22
CA GLU A 1064 0.99 -5.52 -29.01
C GLU A 1064 1.18 -4.44 -30.08
N ILE A 1065 0.09 -4.15 -30.79
CA ILE A 1065 0.02 -3.11 -31.82
C ILE A 1065 -0.95 -2.04 -31.33
N ALA A 1066 -0.53 -0.78 -31.38
CA ALA A 1066 -1.34 0.34 -30.93
C ALA A 1066 -2.52 0.60 -31.89
N GLU A 1067 -3.70 0.82 -31.32
CA GLU A 1067 -4.86 1.33 -32.04
C GLU A 1067 -4.84 2.87 -32.10
N PRO A 1068 -5.52 3.49 -33.08
CA PRO A 1068 -5.62 4.95 -33.14
C PRO A 1068 -6.20 5.54 -31.86
N GLY A 1069 -5.44 6.41 -31.19
CA GLY A 1069 -5.85 7.05 -29.93
C GLY A 1069 -5.22 6.44 -28.68
N ASP A 1070 -4.57 5.29 -28.78
CA ASP A 1070 -3.82 4.71 -27.67
C ASP A 1070 -2.65 5.61 -27.26
N VAL A 1071 -2.26 5.54 -25.99
CA VAL A 1071 -1.04 6.17 -25.53
C VAL A 1071 0.13 5.23 -25.80
N LEU A 1072 1.22 5.72 -26.37
CA LEU A 1072 2.45 4.96 -26.60
C LEU A 1072 3.38 5.03 -25.37
N LYS A 1073 4.43 4.20 -25.36
CA LYS A 1073 5.44 4.19 -24.28
C LYS A 1073 6.12 5.54 -24.04
N ASP A 1074 6.27 6.35 -25.08
CA ASP A 1074 6.82 7.71 -25.01
C ASP A 1074 5.77 8.78 -24.64
N ARG A 1075 4.56 8.34 -24.25
CA ARG A 1075 3.41 9.17 -23.88
C ARG A 1075 2.85 10.03 -25.00
N THR A 1076 3.09 9.66 -26.26
CA THR A 1076 2.39 10.25 -27.42
C THR A 1076 1.12 9.48 -27.77
N ILE A 1077 0.23 10.10 -28.55
CA ILE A 1077 -1.00 9.45 -29.03
C ILE A 1077 -0.72 8.74 -30.35
N ALA A 1078 -1.04 7.44 -30.41
CA ALA A 1078 -0.88 6.57 -31.55
C ALA A 1078 -1.80 6.98 -32.72
N ALA A 1079 -1.28 6.85 -33.94
CA ALA A 1079 -2.05 7.00 -35.16
C ALA A 1079 -2.74 5.69 -35.61
N GLY A 1080 -2.31 4.55 -35.05
CA GLY A 1080 -2.76 3.20 -35.37
C GLY A 1080 -1.72 2.42 -36.17
N GLY A 1081 -1.50 1.16 -35.79
CA GLY A 1081 -0.58 0.23 -36.45
C GLY A 1081 0.87 0.33 -35.99
N GLU A 1082 1.18 1.19 -35.01
CA GLU A 1082 2.49 1.21 -34.37
C GLU A 1082 2.71 -0.06 -33.53
N VAL A 1083 3.80 -0.79 -33.78
CA VAL A 1083 4.18 -1.94 -32.95
C VAL A 1083 4.75 -1.43 -31.62
N ILE A 1084 4.05 -1.71 -30.52
CA ILE A 1084 4.47 -1.36 -29.16
C ILE A 1084 5.50 -2.39 -28.67
N VAL A 1085 5.24 -3.67 -28.91
CA VAL A 1085 6.18 -4.77 -28.68
C VAL A 1085 5.96 -5.86 -29.72
N SER A 1086 7.04 -6.43 -30.24
CA SER A 1086 6.97 -7.57 -31.16
C SER A 1086 6.86 -8.90 -30.39
N THR A 1087 6.41 -9.98 -31.04
CA THR A 1087 6.38 -11.31 -30.41
C THR A 1087 7.76 -11.75 -29.91
N GLU A 1088 8.81 -11.54 -30.69
CA GLU A 1088 10.20 -11.93 -30.32
C GLU A 1088 10.67 -11.18 -29.06
N ASP A 1089 10.39 -9.87 -29.01
CA ASP A 1089 10.75 -9.02 -27.87
C ASP A 1089 9.95 -9.40 -26.62
N ALA A 1090 8.64 -9.66 -26.75
CA ALA A 1090 7.79 -10.08 -25.65
C ALA A 1090 8.24 -11.43 -25.07
N GLN A 1091 8.53 -12.42 -25.93
CA GLN A 1091 9.03 -13.73 -25.52
C GLN A 1091 10.40 -13.65 -24.85
N THR A 1092 11.30 -12.82 -25.37
CA THR A 1092 12.63 -12.61 -24.79
C THR A 1092 12.54 -11.98 -23.41
N THR A 1093 11.72 -10.93 -23.25
CA THR A 1093 11.50 -10.29 -21.94
C THR A 1093 10.90 -11.27 -20.94
N PHE A 1094 9.88 -12.03 -21.33
CA PHE A 1094 9.23 -13.04 -20.48
C PHE A 1094 10.19 -14.16 -20.05
N GLY A 1095 10.95 -14.73 -20.99
CA GLY A 1095 11.96 -15.74 -20.66
C GLY A 1095 13.03 -15.22 -19.68
N THR A 1096 13.44 -13.96 -19.83
CA THR A 1096 14.37 -13.32 -18.88
C THR A 1096 13.75 -13.19 -17.48
N MET A 1097 12.47 -12.82 -17.37
CA MET A 1097 11.76 -12.77 -16.08
C MET A 1097 11.67 -14.15 -15.42
N ILE A 1098 11.43 -15.21 -16.20
CA ILE A 1098 11.41 -16.59 -15.71
C ILE A 1098 12.81 -16.99 -15.20
N GLU A 1099 13.86 -16.76 -16.00
CA GLU A 1099 15.24 -17.08 -15.61
C GLU A 1099 15.63 -16.37 -14.31
N GLN A 1100 15.36 -15.07 -14.19
CA GLN A 1100 15.66 -14.32 -12.97
C GLN A 1100 14.86 -14.80 -11.76
N THR A 1101 13.61 -15.23 -11.95
CA THR A 1101 12.81 -15.84 -10.87
C THR A 1101 13.43 -17.15 -10.39
N ILE A 1102 13.86 -18.02 -11.31
CA ILE A 1102 14.53 -19.29 -10.99
C ILE A 1102 15.84 -19.03 -10.25
N GLN A 1103 16.65 -18.07 -10.72
CA GLN A 1103 17.90 -17.72 -10.07
C GLN A 1103 17.67 -17.16 -8.65
N LEU A 1104 16.66 -16.30 -8.47
CA LEU A 1104 16.28 -15.77 -7.17
C LEU A 1104 15.93 -16.89 -6.19
N ILE A 1105 15.05 -17.81 -6.62
CA ILE A 1105 14.67 -18.99 -5.82
C ILE A 1105 15.92 -19.84 -5.51
N GLY A 1106 16.81 -20.02 -6.47
CA GLY A 1106 18.07 -20.75 -6.26
C GLY A 1106 18.96 -20.16 -5.16
N THR A 1107 18.89 -18.85 -4.90
CA THR A 1107 19.67 -18.21 -3.82
C THR A 1107 19.16 -18.50 -2.41
N THR A 1108 17.91 -18.98 -2.27
CA THR A 1108 17.28 -19.23 -0.96
C THR A 1108 17.39 -20.68 -0.50
N ILE A 1109 17.87 -21.58 -1.36
CA ILE A 1109 18.01 -23.00 -1.06
C ILE A 1109 19.36 -23.24 -0.35
N PRO A 1110 19.40 -23.92 0.81
CA PRO A 1110 20.66 -24.26 1.48
C PRO A 1110 21.54 -25.20 0.63
N ASP A 1111 22.85 -24.94 0.60
CA ASP A 1111 23.90 -25.76 -0.05
C ASP A 1111 23.95 -27.25 0.40
#